data_AF-A0A9N9Q3W6-F1
#
_entry.id   AF-A0A9N9Q3W6-F1
#
_cell.length_a   1.000
_cell.length_b   1.000
_cell.length_c   1.000
_cell.angle_alpha   90.00
_cell.angle_beta   90.00
_cell.angle_gamma   90.00
#
_symmetry.space_group_name_H-M   'P 1'
#
loop_
_entity.id
_entity.type
_entity.pdbx_description
1 polymer ?
#
loop_
_entity_poly.entity_id
_entity_poly.type
_entity_poly.pdbx_seq_one_letter_code
_entity_poly.pdbx_strand_id
1 'polypeptide(L)'
;MAPKPPTSTKPRTILFFHPDLGIGGAERLIIDAAVGLQNRGHKVVIFTSYCDPKHCFDEARDGTLDVRVRGNTIIPASILSRLTIICAILRQFHLILSTYFTSEMRSLKPDAFVVDQLSAGLPWLRYFYPQTRILFYCHFPDLLLAQGRSSLFKRLYRVPFDTLEQWSMSFADSIVVNSGFTKGVVSRVWPELVKSKDLEIVYPCVDVREKTFEEKEEAVAAWGDRGVILSINRFERKKDIGLAIKAYAGLGKHGREGTRLVLAGGYDHRVQENVLCHKELVTLAESLGLKTATTKTIVTALNVADDVDVLFLQSVPNALKQILLASASLLVYTPSNEHFGIVPLEAMLAGIPVLAANTGGPLETVVHEKTGWLCPPNDVESWTSVMNKAVHKMSKKELEAMGKTGRERVKREFSDMKMAERLDTIITKMEEVKRRSARELSLFVLSIGIVTLDALLNLASWTGALTKTIGGFPPMIPTLLVVVSWISYLAVGTSQARGRPEDAILSRTTTQPCMRAVRKVFLTANAITHSPVSHSILNHRCIRAFTEENTARPTRYQAVVVGGGPAGLAAVANLLDQGKKPILWSDPSFEGGRLNKRYREVPSNTKVKRFVMYAEGAESFKKVIEESEKPNAYTALKDLDQEQTCKIARAGDLCAMLSDGFNESHGVYKHNDDTLRVTLTPTEGWEVELNKAPSALQSEMVVLCTGSMPKVDFLLQFHAQTNIVHLDHGLKPSVLHKKIGGGIKPETVAVIGSSHSAILVLRNLYNIAKESLKPIQIKWLTRHPLRYAVEKDGWILRDNTGLKGEVATWAADHLEEDKLATSDVGKYIEKINTLHSNGGDDLRVYKEQFHKCTKAIFAIGYRKNPLPQIFRGKEEIGVEFDHETGGFKDSKTGDKIEGLYGVGIAFPERVVDPEGNVEHAVGLWKFMSFLKKVVPTWT
;
A
#
# COMPACT_ATOMS: atom_id res chain seq x y z
N MET A 1 -19.33 27.60 -19.61
CA MET A 1 -17.95 28.10 -19.40
C MET A 1 -17.79 28.51 -17.95
N ALA A 2 -16.67 28.18 -17.30
CA ALA A 2 -16.35 28.76 -15.99
C ALA A 2 -15.90 30.23 -16.17
N PRO A 3 -16.17 31.14 -15.22
CA PRO A 3 -15.68 32.51 -15.29
C PRO A 3 -14.15 32.53 -15.17
N LYS A 4 -13.47 33.34 -16.01
CA LYS A 4 -12.04 33.63 -15.81
C LYS A 4 -11.86 34.34 -14.45
N PRO A 5 -10.84 33.99 -13.65
CA PRO A 5 -10.56 34.70 -12.41
C PRO A 5 -10.13 36.16 -12.70
N PRO A 6 -10.35 37.09 -11.75
CA PRO A 6 -9.98 38.50 -11.95
C PRO A 6 -8.46 38.67 -12.07
N THR A 7 -8.01 39.07 -13.25
CA THR A 7 -6.60 39.35 -13.56
C THR A 7 -6.19 40.71 -13.02
N SER A 8 -5.69 40.74 -11.78
CA SER A 8 -5.30 41.99 -11.10
C SER A 8 -4.04 41.84 -10.22
N THR A 9 -3.08 41.01 -10.64
CA THR A 9 -1.71 41.01 -10.09
C THR A 9 -0.69 40.97 -11.21
N LYS A 10 0.45 41.62 -10.97
CA LYS A 10 1.60 41.63 -11.87
C LYS A 10 2.13 40.19 -12.02
N PRO A 11 2.39 39.68 -13.23
CA PRO A 11 3.04 38.38 -13.41
C PRO A 11 4.39 38.36 -12.69
N ARG A 12 4.63 37.32 -11.87
CA ARG A 12 5.87 37.08 -11.14
C ARG A 12 6.44 35.71 -11.49
N THR A 13 7.75 35.53 -11.28
CA THR A 13 8.39 34.20 -11.25
C THR A 13 8.58 33.76 -9.80
N ILE A 14 7.87 32.69 -9.41
CA ILE A 14 7.77 32.19 -8.03
C ILE A 14 8.40 30.80 -7.97
N LEU A 15 9.42 30.64 -7.13
CA LEU A 15 10.17 29.38 -7.01
C LEU A 15 9.87 28.69 -5.67
N PHE A 16 9.38 27.46 -5.72
CA PHE A 16 9.17 26.63 -4.54
C PHE A 16 10.44 25.85 -4.21
N PHE A 17 10.76 25.70 -2.93
CA PHE A 17 11.81 24.82 -2.41
C PHE A 17 11.20 23.82 -1.43
N HIS A 18 10.88 22.63 -1.93
CA HIS A 18 10.24 21.55 -1.16
C HIS A 18 11.19 20.36 -1.00
N PRO A 19 11.39 19.77 0.21
CA PRO A 19 12.43 18.76 0.40
C PRO A 19 12.30 17.52 -0.49
N ASP A 20 11.10 16.94 -0.59
CA ASP A 20 10.86 15.62 -1.21
C ASP A 20 9.42 15.51 -1.75
N LEU A 21 9.24 15.48 -3.09
CA LEU A 21 7.93 15.38 -3.74
C LEU A 21 7.48 13.90 -3.87
N GLY A 22 7.05 13.32 -2.75
CA GLY A 22 6.37 12.03 -2.69
C GLY A 22 4.83 12.14 -2.78
N ILE A 23 4.13 11.20 -2.14
CA ILE A 23 2.66 11.24 -1.97
C ILE A 23 2.33 11.45 -0.49
N GLY A 24 1.92 12.67 -0.14
CA GLY A 24 1.53 13.03 1.22
C GLY A 24 0.71 14.32 1.30
N GLY A 25 0.41 14.77 2.53
CA GLY A 25 -0.51 15.89 2.79
C GLY A 25 0.14 17.28 2.68
N ALA A 26 1.43 17.41 3.00
CA ALA A 26 2.17 18.66 2.82
C ALA A 26 2.54 18.85 1.34
N GLU A 27 2.93 17.74 0.73
CA GLU A 27 3.27 17.55 -0.68
C GLU A 27 2.08 17.96 -1.56
N ARG A 28 0.86 17.47 -1.24
CA ARG A 28 -0.36 17.87 -1.97
C ARG A 28 -0.65 19.36 -1.87
N LEU A 29 -0.55 19.93 -0.67
CA LEU A 29 -0.76 21.37 -0.44
C LEU A 29 0.18 22.22 -1.28
N ILE A 30 1.46 21.83 -1.37
CA ILE A 30 2.45 22.54 -2.18
C ILE A 30 2.17 22.41 -3.68
N ILE A 31 1.71 21.26 -4.15
CA ILE A 31 1.24 21.09 -5.55
C ILE A 31 0.01 21.97 -5.83
N ASP A 32 -1.01 21.96 -4.97
CA ASP A 32 -2.18 22.83 -5.12
C ASP A 32 -1.82 24.32 -5.08
N ALA A 33 -0.87 24.73 -4.23
CA ALA A 33 -0.38 26.09 -4.14
C ALA A 33 0.38 26.52 -5.43
N ALA A 34 1.19 25.62 -5.97
CA ALA A 34 1.93 25.85 -7.22
C ALA A 34 0.98 25.95 -8.42
N VAL A 35 0.06 25.00 -8.59
CA VAL A 35 -0.97 25.01 -9.65
C VAL A 35 -1.87 26.23 -9.52
N GLY A 36 -2.33 26.55 -8.31
CA GLY A 36 -3.19 27.72 -8.06
C GLY A 36 -2.52 29.05 -8.41
N LEU A 37 -1.24 29.24 -8.07
CA LEU A 37 -0.48 30.43 -8.46
C LEU A 37 -0.21 30.47 -9.97
N GLN A 38 0.05 29.33 -10.61
CA GLN A 38 0.19 29.25 -12.06
C GLN A 38 -1.11 29.61 -12.79
N ASN A 39 -2.25 29.15 -12.29
CA ASN A 39 -3.59 29.50 -12.80
C ASN A 39 -3.93 31.00 -12.65
N ARG A 40 -3.21 31.75 -11.80
CA ARG A 40 -3.29 33.22 -11.69
C ARG A 40 -2.37 33.96 -12.67
N GLY A 41 -1.56 33.26 -13.46
CA GLY A 41 -0.65 33.85 -14.45
C GLY A 41 0.78 34.07 -13.95
N HIS A 42 1.16 33.51 -12.80
CA HIS A 42 2.55 33.49 -12.35
C HIS A 42 3.33 32.36 -13.02
N LYS A 43 4.62 32.57 -13.27
CA LYS A 43 5.52 31.48 -13.68
C LYS A 43 5.98 30.73 -12.42
N VAL A 44 5.65 29.45 -12.31
CA VAL A 44 5.96 28.63 -11.14
C VAL A 44 6.99 27.56 -11.49
N VAL A 45 7.97 27.35 -10.61
CA VAL A 45 9.01 26.30 -10.72
C VAL A 45 9.21 25.69 -9.34
N ILE A 46 9.28 24.36 -9.23
CA ILE A 46 9.55 23.67 -7.95
C ILE A 46 10.93 23.03 -7.98
N PHE A 47 11.82 23.50 -7.11
CA PHE A 47 13.09 22.85 -6.81
C PHE A 47 12.93 21.87 -5.65
N THR A 48 13.42 20.63 -5.82
CA THR A 48 13.32 19.59 -4.80
C THR A 48 14.56 18.70 -4.73
N SER A 49 14.76 18.01 -3.60
CA SER A 49 15.84 17.02 -3.45
C SER A 49 15.42 15.64 -3.98
N TYR A 50 14.13 15.36 -4.11
CA TYR A 50 13.66 14.07 -4.64
C TYR A 50 12.27 14.21 -5.24
N CYS A 51 12.02 13.45 -6.30
CA CYS A 51 10.70 13.21 -6.87
C CYS A 51 10.81 11.86 -7.59
N ASP A 52 9.91 10.92 -7.29
CA ASP A 52 9.79 9.68 -8.05
C ASP A 52 8.60 9.82 -9.01
N PRO A 53 8.80 9.83 -10.34
CA PRO A 53 7.70 9.88 -11.31
C PRO A 53 6.68 8.72 -11.18
N LYS A 54 7.06 7.62 -10.51
CA LYS A 54 6.20 6.48 -10.19
C LYS A 54 5.48 6.63 -8.83
N HIS A 55 5.84 7.62 -8.02
CA HIS A 55 5.32 7.88 -6.67
C HIS A 55 5.26 9.38 -6.30
N CYS A 56 4.69 10.20 -7.19
CA CYS A 56 4.38 11.61 -6.96
C CYS A 56 2.94 11.93 -7.43
N PHE A 57 2.48 13.16 -7.21
CA PHE A 57 1.23 13.66 -7.81
C PHE A 57 1.36 13.86 -9.33
N ASP A 58 0.24 13.79 -10.05
CA ASP A 58 0.23 13.86 -11.51
C ASP A 58 0.80 15.17 -12.04
N GLU A 59 0.46 16.30 -11.42
CA GLU A 59 0.90 17.64 -11.83
C GLU A 59 2.43 17.84 -11.70
N ALA A 60 3.11 16.97 -10.96
CA ALA A 60 4.56 16.96 -10.80
C ALA A 60 5.31 16.09 -11.83
N ARG A 61 4.58 15.35 -12.69
CA ARG A 61 5.15 14.40 -13.68
C ARG A 61 4.59 14.53 -15.10
N ASP A 62 3.37 15.06 -15.27
CA ASP A 62 2.72 15.22 -16.57
C ASP A 62 3.16 16.49 -17.34
N GLY A 63 3.95 17.36 -16.69
CA GLY A 63 4.41 18.63 -17.25
C GLY A 63 3.55 19.84 -16.87
N THR A 64 2.52 19.67 -16.04
CA THR A 64 1.71 20.78 -15.50
C THR A 64 2.57 21.76 -14.69
N LEU A 65 3.61 21.28 -13.98
CA LEU A 65 4.55 22.10 -13.23
C LEU A 65 6.01 21.86 -13.68
N ASP A 66 6.82 22.92 -13.71
CA ASP A 66 8.27 22.86 -13.94
C ASP A 66 8.97 22.34 -12.65
N VAL A 67 9.05 21.01 -12.52
CA VAL A 67 9.67 20.33 -11.37
C VAL A 67 11.13 19.98 -11.65
N ARG A 68 12.04 20.43 -10.78
CA ARG A 68 13.49 20.33 -10.94
C ARG A 68 14.15 19.64 -9.74
N VAL A 69 14.45 18.36 -9.93
CA VAL A 69 15.21 17.57 -8.94
C VAL A 69 16.70 17.97 -9.00
N ARG A 70 17.27 18.33 -7.85
CA ARG A 70 18.71 18.59 -7.63
C ARG A 70 19.10 18.06 -6.24
N GLY A 71 20.21 18.51 -5.64
CA GLY A 71 20.47 18.37 -4.19
C GLY A 71 20.70 16.97 -3.60
N ASN A 72 20.59 15.89 -4.37
CA ASN A 72 20.60 14.51 -3.86
C ASN A 72 21.84 13.66 -4.18
N THR A 73 22.75 14.14 -5.04
CA THR A 73 23.89 13.36 -5.53
C THR A 73 25.01 13.12 -4.50
N ILE A 74 25.09 13.94 -3.44
CA ILE A 74 26.19 13.90 -2.45
C ILE A 74 25.72 13.39 -1.08
N ILE A 75 24.51 13.73 -0.65
CA ILE A 75 24.04 13.51 0.73
C ILE A 75 22.89 12.49 0.75
N PRO A 76 23.04 11.33 1.43
CA PRO A 76 21.99 10.32 1.55
C PRO A 76 20.84 10.81 2.46
N ALA A 77 19.68 10.13 2.42
CA ALA A 77 18.53 10.50 3.24
C ALA A 77 18.74 10.24 4.76
N SER A 78 19.60 9.28 5.11
CA SER A 78 20.07 9.04 6.49
C SER A 78 21.43 8.35 6.48
N ILE A 79 22.12 8.31 7.62
CA ILE A 79 23.38 7.57 7.79
C ILE A 79 23.11 6.45 8.81
N LEU A 80 23.19 5.19 8.39
CA LEU A 80 22.86 4.00 9.21
C LEU A 80 21.48 4.10 9.90
N SER A 81 20.47 4.59 9.17
CA SER A 81 19.11 4.89 9.68
C SER A 81 19.09 5.87 10.87
N ARG A 82 20.12 6.72 11.00
CA ARG A 82 20.27 7.76 12.02
C ARG A 82 20.58 9.11 11.37
N LEU A 83 20.56 10.16 12.18
CA LEU A 83 20.91 11.54 11.80
C LEU A 83 20.05 12.14 10.66
N THR A 84 18.82 11.63 10.46
CA THR A 84 17.92 12.02 9.36
C THR A 84 17.70 13.53 9.25
N ILE A 85 17.56 14.25 10.38
CA ILE A 85 17.42 15.72 10.38
C ILE A 85 18.68 16.44 9.88
N ILE A 86 19.87 15.95 10.21
CA ILE A 86 21.14 16.50 9.68
C ILE A 86 21.22 16.23 8.18
N CYS A 87 20.85 15.03 7.75
CA CYS A 87 20.83 14.64 6.34
C CYS A 87 19.83 15.50 5.53
N ALA A 88 18.65 15.79 6.08
CA ALA A 88 17.66 16.68 5.46
C ALA A 88 18.18 18.12 5.32
N ILE A 89 18.79 18.68 6.38
CA ILE A 89 19.39 20.03 6.36
C ILE A 89 20.52 20.09 5.32
N LEU A 90 21.40 19.10 5.27
CA LEU A 90 22.50 19.05 4.31
C LEU A 90 22.02 18.83 2.87
N ARG A 91 20.94 18.06 2.64
CA ARG A 91 20.29 17.93 1.32
C ARG A 91 19.64 19.25 0.88
N GLN A 92 18.93 19.95 1.77
CA GLN A 92 18.36 21.26 1.46
C GLN A 92 19.44 22.32 1.18
N PHE A 93 20.54 22.31 1.93
CA PHE A 93 21.69 23.18 1.66
C PHE A 93 22.33 22.86 0.30
N HIS A 94 22.54 21.57 -0.02
CA HIS A 94 23.08 21.15 -1.31
C HIS A 94 22.13 21.47 -2.49
N LEU A 95 20.82 21.37 -2.29
CA LEU A 95 19.79 21.85 -3.23
C LEU A 95 19.97 23.35 -3.52
N ILE A 96 20.02 24.19 -2.49
CA ILE A 96 20.22 25.64 -2.62
C ILE A 96 21.58 25.97 -3.27
N LEU A 97 22.64 25.26 -2.90
CA LEU A 97 23.98 25.46 -3.46
C LEU A 97 24.04 25.09 -4.95
N SER A 98 23.31 24.03 -5.36
CA SER A 98 23.22 23.63 -6.76
C SER A 98 22.53 24.68 -7.64
N THR A 99 21.50 25.38 -7.15
CA THR A 99 20.85 26.45 -7.91
C THR A 99 21.67 27.74 -7.99
N TYR A 100 22.67 27.90 -7.12
CA TYR A 100 23.60 29.03 -7.14
C TYR A 100 24.71 28.86 -8.19
N PHE A 101 25.20 27.64 -8.37
CA PHE A 101 26.25 27.33 -9.35
C PHE A 101 25.71 27.08 -10.78
N THR A 102 24.42 26.82 -10.97
CA THR A 102 23.82 26.76 -12.32
C THR A 102 23.35 28.13 -12.82
N SER A 103 23.21 28.27 -14.13
CA SER A 103 22.64 29.47 -14.77
C SER A 103 21.12 29.60 -14.56
N GLU A 104 20.46 28.61 -13.95
CA GLU A 104 19.01 28.50 -13.82
C GLU A 104 18.40 29.71 -13.10
N MET A 105 18.97 30.13 -11.96
CA MET A 105 18.45 31.28 -11.21
C MET A 105 18.61 32.61 -11.97
N ARG A 106 19.67 32.75 -12.78
CA ARG A 106 19.88 33.94 -13.64
C ARG A 106 18.90 33.97 -14.83
N SER A 107 18.51 32.80 -15.33
CA SER A 107 17.49 32.64 -16.38
C SER A 107 16.07 32.87 -15.84
N LEU A 108 15.76 32.34 -14.66
CA LEU A 108 14.44 32.43 -14.04
C LEU A 108 14.11 33.80 -13.43
N LYS A 109 15.11 34.52 -12.90
CA LYS A 109 14.95 35.85 -12.26
C LYS A 109 13.79 35.88 -11.22
N PRO A 110 13.87 35.07 -10.14
CA PRO A 110 12.78 34.91 -9.19
C PRO A 110 12.47 36.17 -8.38
N ASP A 111 11.21 36.60 -8.40
CA ASP A 111 10.67 37.66 -7.55
C ASP A 111 10.51 37.18 -6.10
N ALA A 112 10.05 35.93 -5.93
CA ALA A 112 9.80 35.31 -4.63
C ALA A 112 10.16 33.82 -4.58
N PHE A 113 10.55 33.37 -3.40
CA PHE A 113 10.65 31.97 -3.00
C PHE A 113 9.49 31.60 -2.07
N VAL A 114 8.98 30.38 -2.22
CA VAL A 114 8.12 29.71 -1.23
C VAL A 114 8.89 28.50 -0.71
N VAL A 115 9.01 28.37 0.60
CA VAL A 115 9.80 27.31 1.25
C VAL A 115 8.94 26.69 2.34
N ASP A 116 8.96 25.36 2.48
CA ASP A 116 8.15 24.67 3.48
C ASP A 116 8.87 23.44 4.07
N GLN A 117 8.22 22.81 5.05
CA GLN A 117 8.75 21.77 5.96
C GLN A 117 10.00 22.23 6.74
N LEU A 118 11.13 22.44 6.08
CA LEU A 118 12.44 22.65 6.71
C LEU A 118 12.90 24.11 6.58
N SER A 119 13.00 24.81 7.71
CA SER A 119 13.36 26.24 7.73
C SER A 119 14.87 26.51 7.58
N ALA A 120 15.73 25.50 7.77
CA ALA A 120 17.19 25.66 7.84
C ALA A 120 17.84 26.25 6.57
N GLY A 121 17.20 26.14 5.41
CA GLY A 121 17.65 26.73 4.15
C GLY A 121 17.43 28.24 4.01
N LEU A 122 16.53 28.84 4.81
CA LEU A 122 16.13 30.25 4.68
C LEU A 122 17.28 31.27 4.82
N PRO A 123 18.26 31.12 5.76
CA PRO A 123 19.41 32.03 5.84
C PRO A 123 20.28 31.97 4.58
N TRP A 124 20.47 30.77 4.03
CA TRP A 124 21.27 30.55 2.82
C TRP A 124 20.61 31.14 1.58
N LEU A 125 19.29 30.98 1.43
CA LEU A 125 18.52 31.67 0.38
C LEU A 125 18.63 33.20 0.51
N ARG A 126 18.56 33.74 1.74
CA ARG A 126 18.76 35.18 1.99
C ARG A 126 20.18 35.66 1.67
N TYR A 127 21.19 34.82 1.84
CA TYR A 127 22.60 35.14 1.58
C TYR A 127 22.93 35.11 0.08
N PHE A 128 22.54 34.03 -0.62
CA PHE A 128 22.80 33.87 -2.05
C PHE A 128 21.90 34.75 -2.93
N TYR A 129 20.67 35.04 -2.49
CA TYR A 129 19.68 35.81 -3.25
C TYR A 129 19.08 36.96 -2.40
N PRO A 130 19.89 37.95 -1.98
CA PRO A 130 19.47 38.99 -1.02
C PRO A 130 18.35 39.91 -1.52
N GLN A 131 18.07 39.89 -2.83
CA GLN A 131 17.03 40.71 -3.47
C GLN A 131 15.67 40.02 -3.64
N THR A 132 15.61 38.68 -3.58
CA THR A 132 14.39 37.91 -3.75
C THR A 132 13.59 37.86 -2.44
N ARG A 133 12.25 37.86 -2.51
CA ARG A 133 11.38 37.73 -1.33
C ARG A 133 11.25 36.27 -0.90
N ILE A 134 11.01 36.00 0.38
CA ILE A 134 10.99 34.64 0.93
C ILE A 134 9.75 34.43 1.81
N LEU A 135 8.83 33.59 1.36
CA LEU A 135 7.69 33.10 2.13
C LEU A 135 8.05 31.75 2.76
N PHE A 136 7.85 31.58 4.08
CA PHE A 136 7.94 30.26 4.72
C PHE A 136 6.56 29.73 5.08
N TYR A 137 6.21 28.52 4.61
CA TYR A 137 4.97 27.82 4.94
C TYR A 137 5.21 26.80 6.06
N CYS A 138 4.76 27.13 7.27
CA CYS A 138 4.87 26.29 8.45
C CYS A 138 3.62 25.41 8.60
N HIS A 139 3.71 24.15 8.17
CA HIS A 139 2.64 23.15 8.36
C HIS A 139 2.41 22.82 9.83
N PHE A 140 3.48 22.66 10.61
CA PHE A 140 3.51 22.50 12.06
C PHE A 140 4.98 22.59 12.55
N PRO A 141 5.27 22.98 13.81
CA PRO A 141 6.62 22.98 14.35
C PRO A 141 7.31 21.61 14.33
N ASP A 142 8.49 21.54 13.71
CA ASP A 142 9.28 20.31 13.55
C ASP A 142 9.90 19.87 14.90
N LEU A 143 10.04 20.82 15.83
CA LEU A 143 10.12 20.63 17.28
C LEU A 143 9.16 19.54 17.80
N LEU A 144 7.86 19.67 17.51
CA LEU A 144 6.79 18.92 18.16
C LEU A 144 6.50 17.58 17.49
N LEU A 145 6.92 17.42 16.22
CA LEU A 145 6.83 16.16 15.48
C LEU A 145 7.88 15.10 15.95
N ALA A 146 8.80 15.50 16.84
CA ALA A 146 9.91 14.67 17.32
C ALA A 146 9.48 13.54 18.28
N GLN A 147 9.32 12.32 17.76
CA GLN A 147 9.03 11.14 18.59
C GLN A 147 10.16 10.81 19.59
N GLY A 148 9.78 10.45 20.82
CA GLY A 148 10.71 9.98 21.86
C GLY A 148 11.37 11.06 22.71
N ARG A 149 10.79 12.27 22.82
CA ARG A 149 11.23 13.34 23.74
C ARG A 149 11.25 12.97 25.23
N SER A 150 10.68 11.81 25.62
CA SER A 150 10.79 11.23 26.98
C SER A 150 12.22 10.82 27.36
N SER A 151 13.10 10.56 26.40
CA SER A 151 14.52 10.29 26.67
C SER A 151 15.31 11.58 26.83
N LEU A 152 15.94 11.77 28.00
CA LEU A 152 16.76 12.95 28.31
C LEU A 152 17.85 13.21 27.25
N PHE A 153 18.52 12.15 26.77
CA PHE A 153 19.54 12.23 25.72
C PHE A 153 18.97 12.68 24.38
N LYS A 154 17.79 12.19 23.97
CA LYS A 154 17.11 12.65 22.74
C LYS A 154 16.66 14.11 22.88
N ARG A 155 16.22 14.53 24.07
CA ARG A 155 15.87 15.93 24.35
C ARG A 155 17.09 16.83 24.22
N LEU A 156 18.22 16.48 24.83
CA LEU A 156 19.47 17.25 24.78
C LEU A 156 20.05 17.34 23.35
N TYR A 157 20.01 16.24 22.59
CA TYR A 157 20.39 16.23 21.17
C TYR A 157 19.54 17.16 20.30
N ARG A 158 18.24 17.32 20.62
CA ARG A 158 17.30 18.15 19.85
C ARG A 158 17.50 19.66 20.09
N VAL A 159 17.89 20.10 21.30
CA VAL A 159 18.06 21.53 21.67
C VAL A 159 18.73 22.39 20.58
N PRO A 160 19.93 22.08 20.04
CA PRO A 160 20.55 22.93 19.03
C PRO A 160 19.76 23.04 17.72
N PHE A 161 19.03 21.99 17.31
CA PHE A 161 18.14 22.03 16.15
C PHE A 161 16.84 22.80 16.43
N ASP A 162 16.30 22.63 17.65
CA ASP A 162 15.11 23.32 18.12
C ASP A 162 15.34 24.87 18.17
N THR A 163 16.56 25.32 18.53
CA THR A 163 16.98 26.72 18.45
C THR A 163 17.28 27.16 17.01
N LEU A 164 17.91 26.30 16.20
CA LEU A 164 18.19 26.58 14.79
C LEU A 164 16.90 26.86 14.02
N GLU A 165 15.84 26.05 14.23
CA GLU A 165 14.54 26.14 13.56
C GLU A 165 13.92 27.54 13.70
N GLN A 166 13.90 28.09 14.93
CA GLN A 166 13.41 29.43 15.23
C GLN A 166 14.25 30.51 14.53
N TRP A 167 15.57 30.41 14.67
CA TRP A 167 16.50 31.39 14.12
C TRP A 167 16.41 31.43 12.59
N SER A 168 16.38 30.27 11.92
CA SER A 168 16.30 30.20 10.46
C SER A 168 14.96 30.69 9.91
N MET A 169 13.83 30.39 10.56
CA MET A 169 12.52 30.95 10.16
C MET A 169 12.50 32.48 10.08
N SER A 170 13.25 33.16 10.96
CA SER A 170 13.27 34.62 11.03
C SER A 170 13.88 35.33 9.80
N PHE A 171 14.50 34.59 8.87
CA PHE A 171 15.05 35.11 7.60
C PHE A 171 14.00 35.25 6.49
N ALA A 172 12.82 34.64 6.66
CA ALA A 172 11.66 34.86 5.80
C ALA A 172 11.18 36.33 5.86
N ASP A 173 10.56 36.81 4.78
CA ASP A 173 9.86 38.09 4.75
C ASP A 173 8.50 37.99 5.45
N SER A 174 7.66 37.02 5.04
CA SER A 174 6.44 36.62 5.76
C SER A 174 6.48 35.12 6.08
N ILE A 175 5.74 34.71 7.13
CA ILE A 175 5.58 33.32 7.55
C ILE A 175 4.08 33.02 7.57
N VAL A 176 3.68 31.93 6.92
CA VAL A 176 2.28 31.50 6.85
C VAL A 176 2.07 30.14 7.50
N VAL A 177 0.86 29.92 8.02
CA VAL A 177 0.43 28.68 8.66
C VAL A 177 -0.91 28.19 8.11
N ASN A 178 -1.18 26.89 8.24
CA ASN A 178 -2.39 26.23 7.76
C ASN A 178 -3.66 26.51 8.60
N SER A 179 -3.52 26.96 9.84
CA SER A 179 -4.65 27.25 10.75
C SER A 179 -4.28 28.27 11.84
N GLY A 180 -5.29 28.90 12.42
CA GLY A 180 -5.19 29.67 13.67
C GLY A 180 -4.81 28.79 14.87
N PHE A 181 -5.17 27.50 14.87
CA PHE A 181 -4.61 26.52 15.82
C PHE A 181 -3.08 26.45 15.69
N THR A 182 -2.54 26.24 14.47
CA THR A 182 -1.09 26.22 14.24
C THR A 182 -0.46 27.58 14.55
N LYS A 183 -1.11 28.71 14.22
CA LYS A 183 -0.67 30.05 14.68
C LYS A 183 -0.50 30.08 16.20
N GLY A 184 -1.50 29.62 16.95
CA GLY A 184 -1.45 29.55 18.41
C GLY A 184 -0.39 28.61 18.96
N VAL A 185 -0.11 27.49 18.29
CA VAL A 185 1.00 26.58 18.65
C VAL A 185 2.35 27.28 18.42
N VAL A 186 2.59 27.84 17.23
CA VAL A 186 3.82 28.56 16.86
C VAL A 186 4.08 29.73 17.82
N SER A 187 3.05 30.52 18.17
CA SER A 187 3.16 31.62 19.14
C SER A 187 3.54 31.19 20.56
N ARG A 188 3.07 30.01 21.02
CA ARG A 188 3.46 29.46 22.34
C ARG A 188 4.87 28.88 22.34
N VAL A 189 5.29 28.33 21.21
CA VAL A 189 6.60 27.66 21.05
C VAL A 189 7.74 28.67 20.88
N TRP A 190 7.53 29.72 20.08
CA TRP A 190 8.54 30.73 19.76
C TRP A 190 8.02 32.17 19.96
N PRO A 191 7.77 32.61 21.21
CA PRO A 191 7.22 33.95 21.49
C PRO A 191 8.07 35.08 20.90
N GLU A 192 9.41 34.96 20.90
CA GLU A 192 10.28 35.98 20.31
C GLU A 192 10.20 36.05 18.78
N LEU A 193 9.82 34.95 18.09
CA LEU A 193 9.57 34.98 16.66
C LEU A 193 8.34 35.83 16.35
N VAL A 194 7.22 35.58 17.05
CA VAL A 194 5.95 36.29 16.83
C VAL A 194 5.92 37.74 17.33
N LYS A 195 6.81 38.13 18.25
CA LYS A 195 7.09 39.56 18.53
C LYS A 195 7.71 40.30 17.34
N SER A 196 8.38 39.58 16.43
CA SER A 196 9.14 40.16 15.30
C SER A 196 8.48 39.95 13.92
N LYS A 197 7.49 39.06 13.84
CA LYS A 197 6.79 38.64 12.63
C LYS A 197 5.33 38.31 12.96
N ASP A 198 4.37 38.90 12.26
CA ASP A 198 3.03 38.33 12.27
C ASP A 198 2.98 37.05 11.41
N LEU A 199 2.07 36.15 11.77
CA LEU A 199 1.81 34.88 11.08
C LEU A 199 0.51 34.98 10.31
N GLU A 200 0.56 34.98 8.99
CA GLU A 200 -0.65 35.01 8.15
C GLU A 200 -1.22 33.59 7.94
N ILE A 201 -2.54 33.46 7.77
CA ILE A 201 -3.20 32.15 7.70
C ILE A 201 -3.65 31.83 6.26
N VAL A 202 -3.05 30.78 5.69
CA VAL A 202 -3.35 30.27 4.35
C VAL A 202 -3.90 28.86 4.51
N TYR A 203 -5.23 28.73 4.52
CA TYR A 203 -5.87 27.43 4.65
C TYR A 203 -5.51 26.50 3.48
N PRO A 204 -5.22 25.21 3.74
CA PRO A 204 -5.22 24.18 2.71
C PRO A 204 -6.57 24.14 1.97
N CYS A 205 -6.53 23.84 0.67
CA CYS A 205 -7.72 23.72 -0.16
C CYS A 205 -8.19 22.26 -0.36
N VAL A 206 -9.34 22.12 -1.02
CA VAL A 206 -9.82 20.87 -1.63
C VAL A 206 -10.23 21.12 -3.09
N ASP A 207 -10.27 20.05 -3.89
CA ASP A 207 -10.76 20.11 -5.28
C ASP A 207 -12.28 20.33 -5.31
N VAL A 208 -12.69 21.57 -5.58
CA VAL A 208 -14.10 22.01 -5.59
C VAL A 208 -14.81 21.81 -6.95
N ARG A 209 -14.14 21.22 -7.95
CA ARG A 209 -14.74 20.95 -9.26
C ARG A 209 -15.85 19.91 -9.14
N GLU A 210 -17.01 20.20 -9.70
CA GLU A 210 -18.17 19.31 -9.60
C GLU A 210 -17.95 18.06 -10.45
N LYS A 211 -17.78 16.93 -9.76
CA LYS A 211 -17.71 15.60 -10.35
C LYS A 211 -19.14 15.12 -10.53
N THR A 212 -19.58 15.00 -11.79
CA THR A 212 -20.91 14.51 -12.15
C THR A 212 -21.07 13.05 -11.73
N PHE A 213 -21.68 12.84 -10.57
CA PHE A 213 -22.17 11.54 -10.12
C PHE A 213 -23.59 11.33 -10.65
N GLU A 214 -23.69 10.62 -11.77
CA GLU A 214 -24.96 10.05 -12.24
C GLU A 214 -25.43 8.95 -11.26
N GLU A 215 -24.49 8.26 -10.61
CA GLU A 215 -24.69 7.17 -9.65
C GLU A 215 -25.31 7.60 -8.30
N LYS A 216 -25.72 8.86 -8.08
CA LYS A 216 -26.12 9.33 -6.72
C LYS A 216 -27.35 8.59 -6.19
N GLU A 217 -28.32 8.25 -7.04
CA GLU A 217 -29.52 7.51 -6.61
C GLU A 217 -29.18 6.03 -6.34
N GLU A 218 -28.33 5.40 -7.15
CA GLU A 218 -27.83 4.04 -6.91
C GLU A 218 -26.98 3.93 -5.63
N ALA A 219 -26.14 4.94 -5.35
CA ALA A 219 -25.31 5.01 -4.15
C ALA A 219 -26.12 5.13 -2.85
N VAL A 220 -27.28 5.80 -2.90
CA VAL A 220 -28.24 5.84 -1.78
C VAL A 220 -29.00 4.50 -1.69
N ALA A 221 -29.53 4.01 -2.80
CA ALA A 221 -30.26 2.73 -2.85
C ALA A 221 -29.42 1.55 -2.32
N ALA A 222 -28.11 1.57 -2.53
CA ALA A 222 -27.17 0.55 -2.04
C ALA A 222 -27.12 0.39 -0.51
N TRP A 223 -27.54 1.40 0.27
CA TRP A 223 -27.56 1.34 1.74
C TRP A 223 -28.98 1.38 2.34
N GLY A 224 -30.01 1.39 1.50
CA GLY A 224 -31.43 1.46 1.89
C GLY A 224 -31.82 2.79 2.56
N ASP A 225 -33.00 2.83 3.17
CA ASP A 225 -33.56 4.02 3.84
C ASP A 225 -32.88 4.38 5.19
N ARG A 226 -31.64 3.90 5.40
CA ARG A 226 -30.93 4.00 6.70
C ARG A 226 -30.15 5.29 6.84
N GLY A 227 -30.31 5.95 7.99
CA GLY A 227 -29.49 7.11 8.37
C GLY A 227 -28.04 6.71 8.66
N VAL A 228 -27.17 6.88 7.67
CA VAL A 228 -25.72 6.60 7.82
C VAL A 228 -25.04 7.75 8.56
N ILE A 229 -24.50 7.45 9.74
CA ILE A 229 -23.59 8.32 10.49
C ILE A 229 -22.17 7.89 10.14
N LEU A 230 -21.36 8.78 9.56
CA LEU A 230 -20.07 8.41 8.96
C LEU A 230 -18.89 9.05 9.69
N SER A 231 -17.89 8.26 10.10
CA SER A 231 -16.56 8.78 10.45
C SER A 231 -15.54 8.30 9.42
N ILE A 232 -14.65 9.20 8.98
CA ILE A 232 -13.52 8.86 8.11
C ILE A 232 -12.22 9.28 8.81
N ASN A 233 -11.49 8.31 9.36
CA ASN A 233 -10.30 8.53 10.16
C ASN A 233 -9.28 7.39 9.98
N ARG A 234 -7.98 7.66 10.08
CA ARG A 234 -7.00 6.57 10.20
C ARG A 234 -7.22 5.85 11.53
N PHE A 235 -7.01 4.53 11.55
CA PHE A 235 -7.04 3.74 12.79
C PHE A 235 -5.78 4.04 13.63
N GLU A 236 -5.78 5.17 14.33
CA GLU A 236 -4.68 5.65 15.18
C GLU A 236 -5.33 6.20 16.46
N ARG A 237 -4.88 5.82 17.66
CA ARG A 237 -5.56 6.17 18.94
C ARG A 237 -5.74 7.68 19.14
N LYS A 238 -4.80 8.48 18.65
CA LYS A 238 -4.85 9.97 18.63
C LYS A 238 -6.02 10.56 17.81
N LYS A 239 -6.75 9.76 17.03
CA LYS A 239 -7.96 10.17 16.30
C LYS A 239 -9.24 9.99 17.10
N ASP A 240 -9.17 9.34 18.28
CA ASP A 240 -10.26 9.05 19.22
C ASP A 240 -11.59 8.63 18.57
N ILE A 241 -11.52 7.65 17.66
CA ILE A 241 -12.73 7.07 17.02
C ILE A 241 -13.68 6.48 18.08
N GLY A 242 -13.17 6.14 19.27
CA GLY A 242 -13.96 5.64 20.39
C GLY A 242 -14.97 6.65 20.93
N LEU A 243 -14.73 7.96 20.77
CA LEU A 243 -15.71 9.01 21.08
C LEU A 243 -16.99 8.89 20.22
N ALA A 244 -16.84 8.59 18.92
CA ALA A 244 -18.00 8.38 18.04
C ALA A 244 -18.80 7.13 18.44
N ILE A 245 -18.10 6.05 18.82
CA ILE A 245 -18.72 4.80 19.30
C ILE A 245 -19.50 5.04 20.59
N LYS A 246 -18.90 5.73 21.58
CA LYS A 246 -19.55 6.07 22.86
C LYS A 246 -20.77 6.95 22.68
N ALA A 247 -20.68 7.97 21.82
CA ALA A 247 -21.80 8.87 21.54
C ALA A 247 -22.97 8.16 20.81
N TYR A 248 -22.65 7.22 19.91
CA TYR A 248 -23.66 6.40 19.24
C TYR A 248 -24.29 5.34 20.17
N ALA A 249 -23.51 4.79 21.11
CA ALA A 249 -24.05 3.97 22.20
C ALA A 249 -25.04 4.75 23.07
N GLY A 250 -24.72 6.01 23.38
CA GLY A 250 -25.54 6.92 24.20
C GLY A 250 -26.93 7.23 23.63
N LEU A 251 -27.17 7.01 22.33
CA LEU A 251 -28.51 7.12 21.73
C LEU A 251 -29.50 6.09 22.28
N GLY A 252 -29.01 5.01 22.89
CA GLY A 252 -29.83 3.86 23.29
C GLY A 252 -30.37 3.08 22.09
N LYS A 253 -31.08 1.97 22.35
CA LYS A 253 -31.56 1.06 21.28
C LYS A 253 -32.53 1.77 20.32
N HIS A 254 -33.55 2.44 20.84
CA HIS A 254 -34.53 3.18 20.04
C HIS A 254 -33.90 4.36 19.27
N GLY A 255 -32.96 5.09 19.88
CA GLY A 255 -32.28 6.20 19.20
C GLY A 255 -31.30 5.76 18.10
N ARG A 256 -30.99 4.47 17.98
CA ARG A 256 -30.25 3.90 16.84
C ARG A 256 -31.14 3.27 15.76
N GLU A 257 -32.44 3.13 16.01
CA GLU A 257 -33.37 2.51 15.06
C GLU A 257 -33.36 3.28 13.71
N GLY A 258 -33.31 2.54 12.60
CA GLY A 258 -33.16 3.11 11.26
C GLY A 258 -31.78 3.71 10.94
N THR A 259 -30.76 3.58 11.79
CA THR A 259 -29.41 4.14 11.56
C THR A 259 -28.31 3.09 11.43
N ARG A 260 -27.10 3.53 11.06
CA ARG A 260 -25.84 2.75 11.17
C ARG A 260 -24.65 3.70 11.35
N LEU A 261 -23.76 3.38 12.29
CA LEU A 261 -22.46 4.07 12.42
C LEU A 261 -21.42 3.38 11.51
N VAL A 262 -20.93 4.08 10.50
CA VAL A 262 -19.88 3.59 9.61
C VAL A 262 -18.54 4.25 9.95
N LEU A 263 -17.55 3.42 10.28
CA LEU A 263 -16.21 3.82 10.69
C LEU A 263 -15.20 3.44 9.61
N ALA A 264 -15.07 4.32 8.62
CA ALA A 264 -14.16 4.15 7.49
C ALA A 264 -12.76 4.68 7.83
N GLY A 265 -11.72 3.98 7.37
CA GLY A 265 -10.37 4.42 7.70
C GLY A 265 -9.24 3.84 6.88
N GLY A 266 -8.15 4.61 6.78
CA GLY A 266 -6.86 4.06 6.39
C GLY A 266 -6.41 3.06 7.45
N TYR A 267 -6.26 1.80 7.05
CA TYR A 267 -5.91 0.68 7.91
C TYR A 267 -4.72 -0.07 7.30
N ASP A 268 -3.58 0.00 7.98
CA ASP A 268 -2.38 -0.72 7.59
C ASP A 268 -2.04 -1.80 8.61
N HIS A 269 -2.27 -3.06 8.24
CA HIS A 269 -1.96 -4.23 9.06
C HIS A 269 -0.47 -4.39 9.42
N ARG A 270 0.45 -3.68 8.74
CA ARG A 270 1.88 -3.56 9.13
C ARG A 270 2.06 -2.72 10.40
N VAL A 271 1.21 -1.72 10.55
CA VAL A 271 1.32 -0.71 11.58
C VAL A 271 0.58 -1.25 12.80
N GLN A 272 1.34 -1.75 13.78
CA GLN A 272 0.78 -2.36 14.99
C GLN A 272 -0.21 -1.45 15.72
N GLU A 273 0.00 -0.13 15.68
CA GLU A 273 -0.94 0.90 16.15
C GLU A 273 -2.33 0.78 15.48
N ASN A 274 -2.40 0.53 14.16
CA ASN A 274 -3.67 0.34 13.44
C ASN A 274 -4.36 -0.96 13.83
N VAL A 275 -3.61 -2.06 13.92
CA VAL A 275 -4.15 -3.38 14.29
C VAL A 275 -4.73 -3.36 15.70
N LEU A 276 -3.99 -2.80 16.67
CA LEU A 276 -4.44 -2.70 18.05
C LEU A 276 -5.58 -1.70 18.20
N CYS A 277 -5.49 -0.50 17.60
CA CYS A 277 -6.55 0.50 17.67
C CYS A 277 -7.88 -0.02 17.09
N HIS A 278 -7.86 -0.72 15.95
CA HIS A 278 -9.06 -1.34 15.41
C HIS A 278 -9.66 -2.38 16.37
N LYS A 279 -8.84 -3.27 16.95
CA LYS A 279 -9.32 -4.27 17.92
C LYS A 279 -9.92 -3.63 19.17
N GLU A 280 -9.27 -2.61 19.71
CA GLU A 280 -9.75 -1.84 20.87
C GLU A 280 -11.09 -1.14 20.59
N LEU A 281 -11.30 -0.64 19.37
CA LEU A 281 -12.57 -0.01 18.96
C LEU A 281 -13.71 -1.03 18.78
N VAL A 282 -13.42 -2.21 18.24
CA VAL A 282 -14.38 -3.32 18.14
C VAL A 282 -14.82 -3.75 19.55
N THR A 283 -13.87 -4.08 20.43
CA THR A 283 -14.16 -4.48 21.82
C THR A 283 -14.86 -3.36 22.61
N LEU A 284 -14.55 -2.09 22.36
CA LEU A 284 -15.28 -0.96 22.95
C LEU A 284 -16.75 -0.95 22.52
N ALA A 285 -17.05 -1.10 21.22
CA ALA A 285 -18.42 -1.14 20.72
C ALA A 285 -19.21 -2.34 21.29
N GLU A 286 -18.60 -3.52 21.31
CA GLU A 286 -19.18 -4.74 21.87
C GLU A 286 -19.46 -4.60 23.37
N SER A 287 -18.54 -4.01 24.14
CA SER A 287 -18.71 -3.73 25.57
C SER A 287 -19.84 -2.73 25.89
N LEU A 288 -20.26 -1.95 24.89
CA LEU A 288 -21.38 -1.01 24.96
C LEU A 288 -22.69 -1.61 24.39
N GLY A 289 -22.71 -2.92 24.11
CA GLY A 289 -23.89 -3.63 23.59
C GLY A 289 -24.23 -3.30 22.14
N LEU A 290 -23.25 -2.88 21.34
CA LEU A 290 -23.40 -2.64 19.90
C LEU A 290 -22.99 -3.88 19.10
N LYS A 291 -23.82 -4.29 18.14
CA LYS A 291 -23.45 -5.29 17.13
C LYS A 291 -22.46 -4.68 16.15
N THR A 292 -21.34 -5.37 15.91
CA THR A 292 -20.28 -4.89 15.01
C THR A 292 -20.08 -5.79 13.80
N ALA A 293 -19.58 -5.21 12.71
CA ALA A 293 -18.99 -5.95 11.60
C ALA A 293 -17.75 -5.21 11.08
N THR A 294 -16.78 -5.96 10.52
CA THR A 294 -15.58 -5.39 9.89
C THR A 294 -15.47 -5.91 8.47
N THR A 295 -15.36 -5.00 7.48
CA THR A 295 -15.21 -5.38 6.07
C THR A 295 -14.14 -4.55 5.35
N LYS A 296 -13.78 -4.98 4.13
CA LYS A 296 -12.63 -4.48 3.35
C LYS A 296 -12.97 -4.12 1.89
N THR A 297 -14.17 -4.43 1.42
CA THR A 297 -14.61 -4.18 0.03
C THR A 297 -16.03 -3.63 0.00
N ILE A 298 -16.38 -2.93 -1.09
CA ILE A 298 -17.75 -2.42 -1.27
C ILE A 298 -18.79 -3.56 -1.23
N VAL A 299 -18.58 -4.66 -1.97
CA VAL A 299 -19.53 -5.79 -2.00
C VAL A 299 -19.74 -6.39 -0.59
N THR A 300 -18.66 -6.57 0.17
CA THR A 300 -18.79 -7.04 1.56
C THR A 300 -19.45 -6.04 2.49
N ALA A 301 -19.34 -4.73 2.22
CA ALA A 301 -19.91 -3.66 3.05
C ALA A 301 -21.42 -3.46 2.81
N LEU A 302 -21.88 -3.63 1.56
CA LEU A 302 -23.30 -3.57 1.19
C LEU A 302 -24.06 -4.81 1.67
N ASN A 303 -23.41 -5.97 1.72
CA ASN A 303 -24.00 -7.23 2.19
C ASN A 303 -23.96 -7.41 3.73
N VAL A 304 -23.73 -6.36 4.52
CA VAL A 304 -23.67 -6.45 6.00
C VAL A 304 -25.08 -6.48 6.58
N ALA A 305 -25.38 -7.56 7.32
CA ALA A 305 -26.65 -7.83 7.96
C ALA A 305 -27.29 -6.61 8.65
N ASP A 306 -28.60 -6.48 8.52
CA ASP A 306 -29.36 -5.27 8.82
C ASP A 306 -29.46 -4.93 10.34
N ASP A 307 -29.06 -5.85 11.20
CA ASP A 307 -29.03 -5.70 12.66
C ASP A 307 -27.68 -5.18 13.20
N VAL A 308 -26.67 -4.96 12.35
CA VAL A 308 -25.37 -4.39 12.75
C VAL A 308 -25.47 -2.88 13.01
N ASP A 309 -25.19 -2.48 14.26
CA ASP A 309 -25.08 -1.07 14.71
C ASP A 309 -23.84 -0.38 14.11
N VAL A 310 -22.66 -1.01 14.19
CA VAL A 310 -21.35 -0.39 13.87
C VAL A 310 -20.60 -1.17 12.79
N LEU A 311 -20.29 -0.52 11.68
CA LEU A 311 -19.57 -1.09 10.55
C LEU A 311 -18.19 -0.46 10.37
N PHE A 312 -17.14 -1.24 10.65
CA PHE A 312 -15.74 -0.87 10.41
C PHE A 312 -15.34 -1.16 8.96
N LEU A 313 -14.83 -0.16 8.24
CA LEU A 313 -14.36 -0.31 6.85
C LEU A 313 -12.85 -0.03 6.75
N GLN A 314 -12.08 -1.10 6.60
CA GLN A 314 -10.61 -1.06 6.55
C GLN A 314 -10.09 -0.75 5.15
N SER A 315 -9.33 0.34 5.02
CA SER A 315 -8.67 0.83 3.80
C SER A 315 -9.60 1.04 2.60
N VAL A 316 -10.59 1.91 2.81
CA VAL A 316 -11.60 2.33 1.83
C VAL A 316 -11.00 2.99 0.57
N PRO A 317 -11.25 2.45 -0.64
CA PRO A 317 -10.88 3.11 -1.91
C PRO A 317 -11.66 4.41 -2.14
N ASN A 318 -11.08 5.35 -2.90
CA ASN A 318 -11.68 6.67 -3.16
C ASN A 318 -13.13 6.61 -3.71
N ALA A 319 -13.46 5.65 -4.58
CA ALA A 319 -14.83 5.50 -5.09
C ALA A 319 -15.83 5.18 -3.96
N LEU A 320 -15.52 4.19 -3.10
CA LEU A 320 -16.33 3.86 -1.93
C LEU A 320 -16.36 5.01 -0.92
N LYS A 321 -15.28 5.81 -0.79
CA LYS A 321 -15.28 7.04 0.02
C LYS A 321 -16.31 8.05 -0.48
N GLN A 322 -16.41 8.27 -1.80
CA GLN A 322 -17.41 9.18 -2.36
C GLN A 322 -18.84 8.64 -2.19
N ILE A 323 -19.06 7.34 -2.36
CA ILE A 323 -20.35 6.68 -2.10
C ILE A 323 -20.77 6.87 -0.64
N LEU A 324 -19.88 6.58 0.32
CA LEU A 324 -20.16 6.78 1.75
C LEU A 324 -20.50 8.24 2.08
N LEU A 325 -19.80 9.21 1.48
CA LEU A 325 -20.11 10.64 1.61
C LEU A 325 -21.47 11.00 0.97
N ALA A 326 -21.82 10.40 -0.17
CA ALA A 326 -23.10 10.66 -0.85
C ALA A 326 -24.31 10.13 -0.07
N SER A 327 -24.15 9.05 0.70
CA SER A 327 -25.21 8.38 1.47
C SER A 327 -25.27 8.78 2.95
N ALA A 328 -24.28 9.52 3.48
CA ALA A 328 -24.23 9.89 4.89
C ALA A 328 -25.12 11.11 5.23
N SER A 329 -25.84 11.01 6.36
CA SER A 329 -26.66 12.09 6.92
C SER A 329 -25.86 13.04 7.83
N LEU A 330 -24.78 12.54 8.44
CA LEU A 330 -23.90 13.27 9.34
C LEU A 330 -22.46 12.74 9.23
N LEU A 331 -21.47 13.62 9.08
CA LEU A 331 -20.07 13.25 9.31
C LEU A 331 -19.69 13.51 10.77
N VAL A 332 -18.98 12.56 11.40
CA VAL A 332 -18.50 12.62 12.78
C VAL A 332 -16.97 12.60 12.80
N TYR A 333 -16.35 13.71 13.20
CA TYR A 333 -14.90 13.95 13.13
C TYR A 333 -14.29 14.19 14.52
N THR A 334 -13.92 13.08 15.16
CA THR A 334 -13.36 12.98 16.52
C THR A 334 -11.93 13.50 16.77
N PRO A 335 -11.00 13.67 15.79
CA PRO A 335 -9.62 14.04 16.09
C PRO A 335 -9.46 15.37 16.81
N SER A 336 -8.89 15.30 18.02
CA SER A 336 -8.57 16.46 18.84
C SER A 336 -7.17 17.00 18.52
N ASN A 337 -6.99 18.32 18.56
CA ASN A 337 -5.73 19.00 18.23
C ASN A 337 -5.17 18.66 16.82
N GLU A 338 -6.03 18.25 15.88
CA GLU A 338 -5.66 18.08 14.47
C GLU A 338 -5.17 19.41 13.88
N HIS A 339 -4.17 19.39 12.99
CA HIS A 339 -3.56 20.64 12.51
C HIS A 339 -4.50 21.46 11.61
N PHE A 340 -5.40 20.78 10.86
CA PHE A 340 -6.39 21.41 9.98
C PHE A 340 -7.67 20.58 9.80
N GLY A 341 -7.56 19.32 9.33
CA GLY A 341 -8.71 18.44 9.12
C GLY A 341 -9.37 18.61 7.75
N ILE A 342 -8.87 17.92 6.73
CA ILE A 342 -9.43 17.94 5.36
C ILE A 342 -10.80 17.23 5.27
N VAL A 343 -11.03 16.18 6.06
CA VAL A 343 -12.26 15.35 5.98
C VAL A 343 -13.55 16.16 6.23
N PRO A 344 -13.63 17.07 7.23
CA PRO A 344 -14.71 18.05 7.33
C PRO A 344 -15.02 18.81 6.04
N LEU A 345 -14.01 19.26 5.29
CA LEU A 345 -14.19 19.97 4.02
C LEU A 345 -14.73 19.05 2.92
N GLU A 346 -14.28 17.80 2.86
CA GLU A 346 -14.79 16.81 1.89
C GLU A 346 -16.28 16.51 2.15
N ALA A 347 -16.68 16.38 3.42
CA ALA A 347 -18.08 16.19 3.81
C ALA A 347 -18.94 17.43 3.54
N MET A 348 -18.46 18.62 3.92
CA MET A 348 -19.15 19.88 3.61
C MET A 348 -19.28 20.09 2.10
N LEU A 349 -18.28 19.72 1.29
CA LEU A 349 -18.36 19.76 -0.18
C LEU A 349 -19.39 18.75 -0.72
N ALA A 350 -19.41 17.52 -0.20
CA ALA A 350 -20.45 16.54 -0.49
C ALA A 350 -21.86 17.02 -0.08
N GLY A 351 -21.97 18.00 0.83
CA GLY A 351 -23.21 18.59 1.29
C GLY A 351 -23.76 17.96 2.56
N ILE A 352 -22.87 17.42 3.40
CA ILE A 352 -23.17 16.75 4.67
C ILE A 352 -22.85 17.72 5.82
N PRO A 353 -23.69 17.85 6.86
CA PRO A 353 -23.29 18.53 8.10
C PRO A 353 -22.21 17.75 8.85
N VAL A 354 -21.37 18.47 9.62
CA VAL A 354 -20.22 17.87 10.33
C VAL A 354 -20.32 18.09 11.84
N LEU A 355 -20.42 17.02 12.63
CA LEU A 355 -20.12 17.05 14.07
C LEU A 355 -18.62 16.83 14.27
N ALA A 356 -17.91 17.77 14.89
CA ALA A 356 -16.47 17.67 15.13
C ALA A 356 -16.03 18.11 16.54
N ALA A 357 -14.78 17.78 16.88
CA ALA A 357 -14.13 18.27 18.09
C ALA A 357 -13.97 19.80 18.08
N ASN A 358 -14.31 20.48 19.18
CA ASN A 358 -14.10 21.92 19.35
C ASN A 358 -12.62 22.31 19.63
N THR A 359 -11.66 21.55 19.11
CA THR A 359 -10.22 21.77 19.30
C THR A 359 -9.47 21.55 18.00
N GLY A 360 -8.38 22.27 17.79
CA GLY A 360 -7.58 22.15 16.57
C GLY A 360 -8.24 22.77 15.32
N GLY A 361 -7.81 22.28 14.17
CA GLY A 361 -8.26 22.72 12.84
C GLY A 361 -9.75 22.64 12.52
N PRO A 362 -10.57 21.73 13.09
CA PRO A 362 -12.03 21.75 12.91
C PRO A 362 -12.70 23.09 13.24
N LEU A 363 -12.10 23.91 14.11
CA LEU A 363 -12.53 25.29 14.40
C LEU A 363 -12.39 26.24 13.20
N GLU A 364 -11.47 25.95 12.27
CA GLU A 364 -11.34 26.69 11.00
C GLU A 364 -12.43 26.24 10.02
N THR A 365 -12.66 24.93 9.91
CA THR A 365 -13.50 24.36 8.84
C THR A 365 -14.98 24.49 9.15
N VAL A 366 -15.42 24.03 10.32
CA VAL A 366 -16.85 23.94 10.71
C VAL A 366 -17.29 25.23 11.41
N VAL A 367 -18.44 25.78 11.01
CA VAL A 367 -19.09 26.88 11.74
C VAL A 367 -20.25 26.30 12.56
N HIS A 368 -20.14 26.42 13.88
CA HIS A 368 -21.12 25.89 14.84
C HIS A 368 -22.54 26.35 14.51
N GLU A 369 -23.48 25.40 14.46
CA GLU A 369 -24.88 25.49 14.05
C GLU A 369 -25.15 26.07 12.64
N LYS A 370 -24.13 26.26 11.80
CA LYS A 370 -24.28 26.78 10.43
C LYS A 370 -23.77 25.83 9.34
N THR A 371 -22.78 24.99 9.63
CA THR A 371 -22.29 23.94 8.72
C THR A 371 -22.11 22.60 9.43
N GLY A 372 -22.64 22.48 10.65
CA GLY A 372 -22.38 21.37 11.57
C GLY A 372 -22.26 21.86 13.01
N TRP A 373 -21.61 21.06 13.86
CA TRP A 373 -21.47 21.30 15.29
C TRP A 373 -20.04 21.09 15.77
N LEU A 374 -19.71 21.73 16.89
CA LEU A 374 -18.41 21.67 17.54
C LEU A 374 -18.63 21.35 19.01
N CYS A 375 -18.15 20.20 19.47
CA CYS A 375 -18.40 19.66 20.81
C CYS A 375 -17.09 19.37 21.57
N PRO A 376 -17.06 19.46 22.91
CA PRO A 376 -15.88 19.09 23.70
C PRO A 376 -15.52 17.60 23.49
N PRO A 377 -14.25 17.23 23.25
CA PRO A 377 -13.87 15.83 23.04
C PRO A 377 -14.13 14.92 24.25
N ASN A 378 -14.15 15.50 25.45
CA ASN A 378 -14.36 14.82 26.72
C ASN A 378 -15.85 14.74 27.15
N ASP A 379 -16.76 15.31 26.37
CA ASP A 379 -18.19 15.42 26.69
C ASP A 379 -19.01 14.51 25.76
N VAL A 380 -19.08 13.22 26.07
CA VAL A 380 -19.81 12.22 25.27
C VAL A 380 -21.31 12.57 25.15
N GLU A 381 -21.90 13.19 26.16
CA GLU A 381 -23.32 13.54 26.18
C GLU A 381 -23.64 14.62 25.15
N SER A 382 -22.78 15.63 24.98
CA SER A 382 -22.94 16.65 23.93
C SER A 382 -22.91 16.06 22.51
N TRP A 383 -22.00 15.11 22.24
CA TRP A 383 -21.93 14.43 20.94
C TRP A 383 -23.17 13.55 20.72
N THR A 384 -23.60 12.83 21.76
CA THR A 384 -24.85 12.03 21.75
C THR A 384 -26.06 12.91 21.44
N SER A 385 -26.15 14.07 22.09
CA SER A 385 -27.22 15.05 21.91
C SER A 385 -27.25 15.62 20.50
N VAL A 386 -26.08 15.90 19.90
CA VAL A 386 -25.98 16.33 18.50
C VAL A 386 -26.34 15.20 17.52
N MET A 387 -25.88 13.96 17.74
CA MET A 387 -26.29 12.83 16.90
C MET A 387 -27.82 12.65 16.92
N ASN A 388 -28.42 12.70 18.11
CA ASN A 388 -29.87 12.66 18.28
C ASN A 388 -30.58 13.85 17.59
N LYS A 389 -30.03 15.07 17.74
CA LYS A 389 -30.54 16.28 17.07
C LYS A 389 -30.53 16.13 15.54
N ALA A 390 -29.42 15.68 14.97
CA ALA A 390 -29.22 15.55 13.54
C ALA A 390 -30.03 14.42 12.91
N VAL A 391 -30.20 13.28 13.60
CA VAL A 391 -30.96 12.13 13.06
C VAL A 391 -32.47 12.28 13.27
N HIS A 392 -32.91 12.63 14.49
CA HIS A 392 -34.31 12.46 14.91
C HIS A 392 -35.07 13.77 15.13
N LYS A 393 -34.38 14.92 15.28
CA LYS A 393 -35.02 16.21 15.65
C LYS A 393 -34.92 17.29 14.57
N MET A 394 -34.20 17.03 13.49
CA MET A 394 -34.09 17.93 12.33
C MET A 394 -34.71 17.26 11.11
N SER A 395 -35.46 18.03 10.33
CA SER A 395 -35.95 17.55 9.04
C SER A 395 -34.81 17.42 8.03
N LYS A 396 -34.97 16.51 7.06
CA LYS A 396 -34.05 16.36 5.91
C LYS A 396 -33.73 17.70 5.24
N LYS A 397 -34.72 18.59 5.12
CA LYS A 397 -34.58 19.93 4.54
C LYS A 397 -33.64 20.86 5.33
N GLU A 398 -33.62 20.75 6.66
CA GLU A 398 -32.70 21.54 7.51
C GLU A 398 -31.27 21.01 7.44
N LEU A 399 -31.09 19.68 7.39
CA LEU A 399 -29.80 19.04 7.15
C LEU A 399 -29.24 19.40 5.76
N GLU A 400 -30.08 19.36 4.72
CA GLU A 400 -29.73 19.79 3.36
C GLU A 400 -29.38 21.28 3.29
N ALA A 401 -30.08 22.14 4.03
CA ALA A 401 -29.76 23.56 4.12
C ALA A 401 -28.40 23.80 4.80
N MET A 402 -28.14 23.15 5.94
CA MET A 402 -26.85 23.21 6.65
C MET A 402 -25.70 22.66 5.80
N GLY A 403 -25.94 21.54 5.11
CA GLY A 403 -25.01 20.93 4.15
C GLY A 403 -24.71 21.83 2.95
N LYS A 404 -25.72 22.52 2.41
CA LYS A 404 -25.56 23.54 1.37
C LYS A 404 -24.72 24.72 1.85
N THR A 405 -25.00 25.27 3.04
CA THR A 405 -24.17 26.33 3.66
C THR A 405 -22.73 25.86 3.88
N GLY A 406 -22.54 24.58 4.23
CA GLY A 406 -21.23 23.92 4.25
C GLY A 406 -20.53 23.96 2.88
N ARG A 407 -21.19 23.45 1.84
CA ARG A 407 -20.67 23.39 0.46
C ARG A 407 -20.29 24.78 -0.07
N GLU A 408 -21.12 25.79 0.18
CA GLU A 408 -20.87 27.19 -0.19
C GLU A 408 -19.68 27.78 0.56
N ARG A 409 -19.50 27.46 1.86
CA ARG A 409 -18.29 27.81 2.62
C ARG A 409 -17.04 27.15 2.05
N VAL A 410 -17.09 25.87 1.67
CA VAL A 410 -15.94 25.18 1.05
C VAL A 410 -15.53 25.85 -0.26
N LYS A 411 -16.50 26.04 -1.18
CA LYS A 411 -16.23 26.69 -2.48
C LYS A 411 -15.64 28.10 -2.34
N ARG A 412 -16.07 28.87 -1.33
CA ARG A 412 -15.63 30.26 -1.12
C ARG A 412 -14.31 30.39 -0.35
N GLU A 413 -14.08 29.61 0.70
CA GLU A 413 -12.95 29.80 1.63
C GLU A 413 -11.81 28.81 1.46
N PHE A 414 -12.08 27.65 0.85
CA PHE A 414 -11.19 26.47 0.85
C PHE A 414 -11.00 25.87 -0.56
N SER A 415 -11.21 26.68 -1.60
CA SER A 415 -10.85 26.34 -2.98
C SER A 415 -9.37 26.65 -3.27
N ASP A 416 -8.81 25.91 -4.24
CA ASP A 416 -7.49 26.14 -4.84
C ASP A 416 -7.29 27.62 -5.22
N MET A 417 -8.29 28.19 -5.90
CA MET A 417 -8.32 29.58 -6.31
C MET A 417 -8.26 30.56 -5.13
N LYS A 418 -8.92 30.25 -4.00
CA LYS A 418 -8.87 31.10 -2.79
C LYS A 418 -7.54 30.97 -2.05
N MET A 419 -6.96 29.77 -1.99
CA MET A 419 -5.62 29.56 -1.43
C MET A 419 -4.57 30.34 -2.22
N ALA A 420 -4.64 30.28 -3.56
CA ALA A 420 -3.75 31.03 -4.46
C ALA A 420 -3.93 32.55 -4.37
N GLU A 421 -5.17 33.04 -4.26
CA GLU A 421 -5.45 34.46 -4.02
C GLU A 421 -4.76 34.96 -2.75
N ARG A 422 -4.91 34.23 -1.63
CA ARG A 422 -4.25 34.58 -0.36
C ARG A 422 -2.73 34.57 -0.47
N LEU A 423 -2.15 33.55 -1.11
CA LEU A 423 -0.69 33.45 -1.32
C LEU A 423 -0.15 34.63 -2.16
N ASP A 424 -0.81 34.98 -3.26
CA ASP A 424 -0.42 36.09 -4.13
C ASP A 424 -0.56 37.46 -3.44
N THR A 425 -1.61 37.65 -2.64
CA THR A 425 -1.76 38.83 -1.77
C THR A 425 -0.59 38.94 -0.78
N ILE A 426 -0.21 37.84 -0.13
CA ILE A 426 0.89 37.81 0.84
C ILE A 426 2.24 38.04 0.15
N ILE A 427 2.49 37.41 -1.00
CA ILE A 427 3.68 37.62 -1.82
C ILE A 427 3.79 39.08 -2.27
N THR A 428 2.66 39.73 -2.56
CA THR A 428 2.61 41.18 -2.85
C THR A 428 2.96 42.01 -1.61
N LYS A 429 2.35 41.76 -0.44
CA LYS A 429 2.68 42.44 0.82
C LYS A 429 4.16 42.32 1.20
N MET A 430 4.79 41.18 0.90
CA MET A 430 6.22 40.99 1.18
C MET A 430 7.09 42.06 0.49
N GLU A 431 6.65 42.69 -0.60
CA GLU A 431 7.39 43.76 -1.28
C GLU A 431 7.64 44.99 -0.38
N GLU A 432 6.77 45.25 0.61
CA GLU A 432 6.88 46.38 1.56
C GLU A 432 7.68 46.03 2.83
N VAL A 433 7.82 44.75 3.16
CA VAL A 433 8.44 44.30 4.42
C VAL A 433 9.95 44.58 4.45
N LYS A 434 10.48 45.03 5.59
CA LYS A 434 11.91 45.21 5.82
C LYS A 434 12.64 43.86 5.93
N ARG A 435 13.62 43.62 5.04
CA ARG A 435 14.40 42.37 4.97
C ARG A 435 15.34 42.19 6.16
N ARG A 436 15.48 40.97 6.67
CA ARG A 436 16.58 40.58 7.58
C ARG A 436 17.90 40.52 6.80
N SER A 437 18.99 41.02 7.38
CA SER A 437 20.30 41.04 6.72
C SER A 437 21.04 39.71 6.86
N ALA A 438 21.69 39.24 5.79
CA ALA A 438 22.54 38.04 5.83
C ALA A 438 23.89 38.23 6.57
N ARG A 439 24.15 39.42 7.14
CA ARG A 439 25.36 39.70 7.94
C ARG A 439 25.51 38.76 9.14
N GLU A 440 24.41 38.37 9.77
CA GLU A 440 24.42 37.43 10.91
C GLU A 440 24.88 36.04 10.48
N LEU A 441 24.38 35.53 9.34
CA LEU A 441 24.90 34.28 8.76
C LEU A 441 26.37 34.41 8.36
N SER A 442 26.79 35.58 7.85
CA SER A 442 28.18 35.83 7.48
C SER A 442 29.11 35.73 8.70
N LEU A 443 28.71 36.31 9.84
CA LEU A 443 29.43 36.22 11.11
C LEU A 443 29.41 34.80 11.70
N PHE A 444 28.29 34.09 11.57
CA PHE A 444 28.12 32.70 11.98
C PHE A 444 29.00 31.73 11.17
N VAL A 445 29.06 31.89 9.85
CA VAL A 445 29.94 31.09 8.98
C VAL A 445 31.41 31.44 9.21
N LEU A 446 31.74 32.72 9.46
CA LEU A 446 33.08 33.12 9.85
C LEU A 446 33.50 32.50 11.19
N SER A 447 32.62 32.44 12.19
CA SER A 447 32.94 31.82 13.48
C SER A 447 33.08 30.30 13.38
N ILE A 448 32.25 29.61 12.57
CA ILE A 448 32.49 28.20 12.20
C ILE A 448 33.86 28.05 11.53
N GLY A 449 34.20 28.93 10.59
CA GLY A 449 35.49 28.90 9.87
C GLY A 449 36.68 29.02 10.82
N ILE A 450 36.64 29.98 11.74
CA ILE A 450 37.68 30.19 12.77
C ILE A 450 37.78 28.95 13.68
N VAL A 451 36.67 28.43 14.19
CA VAL A 451 36.65 27.25 15.08
C VAL A 451 37.12 25.98 14.35
N THR A 452 36.78 25.83 13.08
CA THR A 452 37.22 24.68 12.25
C THR A 452 38.70 24.79 11.92
N LEU A 453 39.21 26.00 11.62
CA LEU A 453 40.63 26.25 11.41
C LEU A 453 41.44 26.00 12.68
N ASP A 454 40.98 26.48 13.84
CA ASP A 454 41.60 26.19 15.14
C ASP A 454 41.62 24.69 15.42
N ALA A 455 40.49 23.98 15.24
CA ALA A 455 40.44 22.53 15.42
C ALA A 455 41.38 21.78 14.46
N LEU A 456 41.50 22.23 13.20
CA LEU A 456 42.43 21.66 12.22
C LEU A 456 43.90 21.96 12.55
N LEU A 457 44.22 23.14 13.09
CA LEU A 457 45.57 23.48 13.54
C LEU A 457 45.96 22.70 14.81
N ASN A 458 45.01 22.46 15.73
CA ASN A 458 45.19 21.57 16.87
C ASN A 458 45.38 20.10 16.43
N LEU A 459 44.67 19.64 15.39
CA LEU A 459 44.87 18.31 14.79
C LEU A 459 46.22 18.20 14.05
N ALA A 460 46.63 19.23 13.31
CA ALA A 460 47.90 19.25 12.57
C ALA A 460 49.13 19.34 13.49
N SER A 461 49.03 20.09 14.59
CA SER A 461 50.06 20.06 15.65
C SER A 461 50.11 18.70 16.37
N TRP A 462 48.97 18.01 16.51
CA TRP A 462 48.94 16.61 16.97
C TRP A 462 49.67 15.65 16.03
N THR A 463 49.53 15.79 14.70
CA THR A 463 50.27 14.94 13.75
C THR A 463 51.76 15.29 13.68
N GLY A 464 52.13 16.57 13.88
CA GLY A 464 53.54 16.99 14.03
C GLY A 464 54.21 16.49 15.32
N ALA A 465 53.45 16.35 16.42
CA ALA A 465 53.96 15.94 17.73
C ALA A 465 54.33 14.45 17.85
N LEU A 466 54.09 13.63 16.82
CA LEU A 466 54.22 12.16 16.86
C LEU A 466 55.69 11.65 16.86
N THR A 467 56.65 12.48 17.28
CA THR A 467 58.08 12.16 17.33
C THR A 467 58.76 12.36 18.69
N LYS A 468 58.07 12.83 19.76
CA LYS A 468 58.67 12.93 21.11
C LYS A 468 57.69 12.79 22.30
N THR A 469 57.67 11.58 22.86
CA THR A 469 57.52 11.18 24.28
C THR A 469 56.68 12.01 25.28
N ILE A 470 55.62 11.36 25.78
CA ILE A 470 55.21 11.24 27.21
C ILE A 470 54.63 12.47 27.94
N GLY A 471 53.37 12.33 28.40
CA GLY A 471 52.89 12.86 29.69
C GLY A 471 51.81 13.94 29.65
N GLY A 472 50.53 13.58 29.84
CA GLY A 472 49.44 14.55 30.05
C GLY A 472 48.02 14.02 29.79
N PHE A 473 47.02 14.66 30.41
CA PHE A 473 45.59 14.42 30.17
C PHE A 473 45.09 15.11 28.87
N PRO A 474 43.93 14.71 28.29
CA PRO A 474 43.62 14.96 26.89
C PRO A 474 43.01 16.35 26.58
N PRO A 475 43.28 16.93 25.39
CA PRO A 475 42.71 18.19 24.94
C PRO A 475 41.27 18.02 24.41
N MET A 476 40.29 17.93 25.32
CA MET A 476 38.84 17.94 25.01
C MET A 476 38.10 19.11 25.67
N ILE A 477 38.84 20.15 26.08
CA ILE A 477 38.32 21.32 26.79
C ILE A 477 38.05 22.52 25.86
N PRO A 478 38.91 22.89 24.88
CA PRO A 478 38.66 24.05 24.02
C PRO A 478 37.38 23.91 23.19
N THR A 479 37.17 22.75 22.55
CA THR A 479 35.97 22.47 21.74
C THR A 479 34.70 22.49 22.59
N LEU A 480 34.77 22.02 23.84
CA LEU A 480 33.64 22.05 24.77
C LEU A 480 33.33 23.49 25.22
N LEU A 481 34.35 24.30 25.51
CA LEU A 481 34.20 25.72 25.84
C LEU A 481 33.62 26.53 24.66
N VAL A 482 34.01 26.22 23.42
CA VAL A 482 33.43 26.85 22.23
C VAL A 482 31.97 26.44 22.04
N VAL A 483 31.62 25.15 22.21
CA VAL A 483 30.22 24.69 22.12
C VAL A 483 29.36 25.27 23.25
N VAL A 484 29.88 25.37 24.47
CA VAL A 484 29.20 26.05 25.59
C VAL A 484 29.06 27.55 25.30
N SER A 485 30.11 28.21 24.80
CA SER A 485 30.06 29.61 24.38
C SER A 485 29.10 29.84 23.21
N TRP A 486 28.86 28.85 22.36
CA TRP A 486 27.83 28.87 21.30
C TRP A 486 26.42 28.78 21.87
N ILE A 487 26.19 27.86 22.82
CA ILE A 487 24.92 27.76 23.56
C ILE A 487 24.65 29.08 24.31
N SER A 488 25.67 29.65 24.95
CA SER A 488 25.60 30.97 25.57
C SER A 488 25.36 32.09 24.56
N TYR A 489 26.03 32.10 23.40
CA TYR A 489 25.84 33.15 22.39
C TYR A 489 24.44 33.11 21.75
N LEU A 490 23.89 31.91 21.52
CA LEU A 490 22.51 31.74 21.05
C LEU A 490 21.48 32.14 22.11
N ALA A 491 21.74 31.85 23.40
CA ALA A 491 20.90 32.30 24.52
C ALA A 491 21.02 33.81 24.83
N VAL A 492 22.18 34.42 24.58
CA VAL A 492 22.43 35.86 24.73
C VAL A 492 21.93 36.65 23.51
N GLY A 493 21.85 36.02 22.35
CA GLY A 493 21.14 36.55 21.17
C GLY A 493 19.65 36.84 21.44
N THR A 494 19.05 36.15 22.41
CA THR A 494 17.70 36.44 22.94
C THR A 494 17.66 37.42 24.12
N SER A 495 18.80 37.95 24.59
CA SER A 495 18.88 38.75 25.83
C SER A 495 19.37 40.20 25.67
N GLN A 496 19.33 40.79 24.47
CA GLN A 496 19.54 42.25 24.30
C GLN A 496 18.32 43.08 24.74
N ALA A 497 17.91 42.91 26.00
CA ALA A 497 16.85 43.65 26.67
C ALA A 497 17.23 43.99 28.13
N ARG A 498 18.32 44.75 28.30
CA ARG A 498 18.75 45.50 29.51
C ARG A 498 18.50 44.86 30.90
N GLY A 499 19.56 44.32 31.51
CA GLY A 499 19.60 43.99 32.95
C GLY A 499 21.05 43.82 33.45
N ARG A 500 21.32 44.06 34.74
CA ARG A 500 22.64 43.83 35.36
C ARG A 500 22.72 42.42 35.97
N PRO A 501 23.90 41.77 35.98
CA PRO A 501 24.10 40.47 36.61
C PRO A 501 24.71 40.59 38.02
N GLU A 502 23.94 40.22 39.03
CA GLU A 502 24.43 39.76 40.34
C GLU A 502 23.72 38.43 40.66
N ASP A 503 24.18 37.72 41.70
CA ASP A 503 23.70 36.39 42.14
C ASP A 503 23.89 35.20 41.17
N ALA A 504 25.11 34.65 41.19
CA ALA A 504 25.36 33.24 40.91
C ALA A 504 26.40 32.69 41.89
N ILE A 505 26.11 31.56 42.59
CA ILE A 505 27.09 30.62 43.19
C ILE A 505 26.36 29.44 43.90
N LEU A 506 27.08 28.32 44.12
CA LEU A 506 26.68 27.03 44.72
C LEU A 506 25.80 26.11 43.82
N SER A 507 26.02 24.79 43.73
CA SER A 507 26.99 23.88 44.41
C SER A 507 27.64 22.86 43.44
N ARG A 508 28.28 21.79 43.94
CA ARG A 508 29.35 21.01 43.25
C ARG A 508 29.26 19.48 43.43
N THR A 509 29.92 18.72 42.54
CA THR A 509 30.38 17.29 42.68
C THR A 509 29.27 16.20 42.78
N THR A 510 29.46 14.87 42.58
CA THR A 510 30.65 13.96 42.60
C THR A 510 30.68 12.85 41.49
N THR A 511 31.90 12.63 40.99
CA THR A 511 32.63 11.47 40.39
C THR A 511 32.15 9.98 40.35
N GLN A 512 32.26 9.35 39.15
CA GLN A 512 32.93 8.04 38.80
C GLN A 512 32.50 6.66 39.41
N PRO A 513 33.02 5.48 38.96
CA PRO A 513 33.32 4.95 37.58
C PRO A 513 32.98 3.44 37.37
N CYS A 514 33.10 2.88 36.13
CA CYS A 514 33.87 1.64 35.80
C CYS A 514 33.87 1.30 34.27
N MET A 515 34.61 0.28 33.80
CA MET A 515 34.87 -0.01 32.36
C MET A 515 35.35 -1.47 32.06
N ARG A 516 35.11 -1.96 30.82
CA ARG A 516 35.82 -3.04 30.03
C ARG A 516 35.33 -4.50 30.01
N ALA A 517 35.05 -4.99 28.78
CA ALA A 517 35.48 -6.28 28.17
C ALA A 517 35.20 -6.14 26.63
N VAL A 518 36.12 -6.23 25.64
CA VAL A 518 37.13 -7.24 25.18
C VAL A 518 36.60 -8.06 23.95
N ARG A 519 37.50 -8.61 23.11
CA ARG A 519 37.34 -8.85 21.64
C ARG A 519 37.83 -10.26 21.20
N LYS A 520 37.77 -10.58 19.88
CA LYS A 520 38.42 -11.71 19.12
C LYS A 520 37.68 -13.09 19.20
N VAL A 521 37.83 -14.09 18.29
CA VAL A 521 38.80 -14.41 17.20
C VAL A 521 38.09 -14.70 15.82
N PHE A 522 38.62 -15.56 14.91
CA PHE A 522 38.51 -15.48 13.43
C PHE A 522 38.75 -16.85 12.69
N LEU A 523 38.03 -17.14 11.58
CA LEU A 523 38.31 -18.11 10.45
C LEU A 523 38.59 -19.63 10.77
N THR A 524 38.67 -20.62 9.84
CA THR A 524 38.90 -20.68 8.36
C THR A 524 38.14 -21.87 7.66
N ALA A 525 38.53 -22.34 6.45
CA ALA A 525 37.70 -23.17 5.51
C ALA A 525 38.48 -24.27 4.70
N ASN A 526 37.85 -24.86 3.64
CA ASN A 526 38.30 -25.81 2.56
C ASN A 526 37.71 -27.26 2.63
N ALA A 527 37.56 -28.09 1.55
CA ALA A 527 37.47 -27.95 0.07
C ALA A 527 37.14 -29.35 -0.60
N ILE A 528 37.36 -29.55 -1.94
CA ILE A 528 37.47 -30.84 -2.73
C ILE A 528 36.11 -31.53 -3.17
N THR A 529 35.84 -32.15 -4.35
CA THR A 529 36.43 -32.32 -5.74
C THR A 529 35.36 -32.76 -6.81
N HIS A 530 35.77 -33.11 -8.06
CA HIS A 530 35.01 -33.60 -9.26
C HIS A 530 34.59 -35.12 -9.20
N SER A 531 33.97 -35.84 -10.18
CA SER A 531 33.84 -35.74 -11.67
C SER A 531 32.65 -36.58 -12.28
N PRO A 532 32.32 -36.52 -13.61
CA PRO A 532 31.03 -37.00 -14.19
C PRO A 532 31.07 -38.18 -15.22
N VAL A 533 29.88 -38.64 -15.70
CA VAL A 533 29.65 -39.63 -16.81
C VAL A 533 28.41 -39.23 -17.67
N SER A 534 28.15 -39.86 -18.83
CA SER A 534 27.39 -39.30 -19.98
C SER A 534 26.21 -40.11 -20.60
N HIS A 535 25.28 -39.37 -21.24
CA HIS A 535 24.52 -39.68 -22.47
C HIS A 535 23.46 -40.83 -22.60
N SER A 536 22.19 -40.40 -22.81
CA SER A 536 21.37 -40.61 -24.05
C SER A 536 20.16 -41.60 -24.11
N ILE A 537 19.14 -41.14 -24.87
CA ILE A 537 18.19 -41.87 -25.77
C ILE A 537 16.84 -42.51 -25.25
N LEU A 538 15.76 -41.94 -25.82
CA LEU A 538 14.41 -42.43 -26.22
C LEU A 538 13.52 -43.40 -25.37
N ASN A 539 12.31 -42.88 -25.09
CA ASN A 539 10.97 -43.47 -25.30
C ASN A 539 10.80 -45.00 -25.34
N HIS A 540 9.97 -45.52 -24.44
CA HIS A 540 8.82 -46.37 -24.84
C HIS A 540 7.62 -46.11 -23.91
N ARG A 541 6.39 -46.20 -24.44
CA ARG A 541 5.15 -46.26 -23.64
C ARG A 541 4.75 -47.72 -23.45
N CYS A 542 4.43 -48.13 -22.23
CA CYS A 542 3.68 -49.35 -21.96
C CYS A 542 2.35 -48.97 -21.27
N ILE A 543 1.23 -49.48 -21.78
CA ILE A 543 -0.07 -49.41 -21.11
C ILE A 543 -0.29 -50.81 -20.52
N ARG A 544 -0.29 -50.93 -19.19
CA ARG A 544 -0.80 -52.13 -18.51
C ARG A 544 -2.23 -51.86 -18.04
N ALA A 545 -3.14 -52.75 -18.41
CA ALA A 545 -4.45 -52.82 -17.80
C ALA A 545 -4.31 -53.31 -16.35
N PHE A 546 -5.09 -52.75 -15.43
CA PHE A 546 -5.23 -53.31 -14.09
C PHE A 546 -6.20 -54.50 -14.15
N THR A 547 -5.77 -55.63 -13.59
CA THR A 547 -6.67 -56.69 -13.12
C THR A 547 -7.18 -56.33 -11.73
N GLU A 548 -8.48 -56.53 -11.49
CA GLU A 548 -9.09 -56.28 -10.18
C GLU A 548 -8.74 -57.43 -9.22
N GLU A 549 -7.80 -57.19 -8.29
CA GLU A 549 -7.72 -58.00 -7.07
C GLU A 549 -8.69 -57.41 -6.04
N ASN A 550 -9.53 -58.28 -5.47
CA ASN A 550 -10.74 -57.88 -4.75
C ASN A 550 -10.45 -57.58 -3.26
N THR A 551 -9.71 -56.50 -2.99
CA THR A 551 -9.54 -55.96 -1.64
C THR A 551 -10.85 -55.34 -1.15
N ALA A 552 -11.34 -55.78 0.02
CA ALA A 552 -12.53 -55.20 0.63
C ALA A 552 -12.25 -53.74 1.05
N ARG A 553 -12.73 -52.78 0.25
CA ARG A 553 -12.47 -51.35 0.47
C ARG A 553 -13.04 -50.85 1.80
N PRO A 554 -12.35 -49.92 2.48
CA PRO A 554 -12.89 -49.28 3.68
C PRO A 554 -14.21 -48.56 3.41
N THR A 555 -15.16 -48.68 4.34
CA THR A 555 -16.39 -47.87 4.39
C THR A 555 -16.20 -46.56 5.17
N ARG A 556 -15.16 -46.50 6.01
CA ARG A 556 -14.76 -45.34 6.81
C ARG A 556 -13.27 -45.02 6.57
N TYR A 557 -12.98 -43.73 6.42
CA TYR A 557 -11.66 -43.17 6.16
C TYR A 557 -11.24 -42.24 7.29
N GLN A 558 -9.93 -42.01 7.45
CA GLN A 558 -9.44 -40.95 8.35
C GLN A 558 -9.41 -39.59 7.65
N ALA A 559 -9.29 -39.55 6.32
CA ALA A 559 -9.40 -38.33 5.55
C ALA A 559 -9.97 -38.57 4.14
N VAL A 560 -10.73 -37.61 3.65
CA VAL A 560 -11.14 -37.51 2.25
C VAL A 560 -10.48 -36.27 1.65
N VAL A 561 -9.70 -36.43 0.58
CA VAL A 561 -9.12 -35.32 -0.18
C VAL A 561 -9.95 -35.11 -1.45
N VAL A 562 -10.54 -33.91 -1.60
CA VAL A 562 -11.45 -33.56 -2.71
C VAL A 562 -10.71 -32.68 -3.72
N GLY A 563 -10.39 -33.27 -4.87
CA GLY A 563 -9.60 -32.66 -5.94
C GLY A 563 -8.13 -33.08 -5.89
N GLY A 564 -7.54 -33.27 -7.06
CA GLY A 564 -6.15 -33.68 -7.24
C GLY A 564 -5.25 -32.52 -7.66
N GLY A 565 -4.34 -32.82 -8.58
CA GLY A 565 -3.26 -31.91 -8.95
C GLY A 565 -2.35 -31.55 -7.77
N PRO A 566 -1.57 -30.46 -7.86
CA PRO A 566 -0.47 -30.23 -6.91
C PRO A 566 -0.89 -29.86 -5.48
N ALA A 567 -2.16 -29.49 -5.27
CA ALA A 567 -2.71 -29.25 -3.94
C ALA A 567 -3.16 -30.56 -3.29
N GLY A 568 -3.99 -31.36 -3.99
CA GLY A 568 -4.44 -32.67 -3.50
C GLY A 568 -3.27 -33.63 -3.26
N LEU A 569 -2.30 -33.68 -4.18
CA LEU A 569 -1.06 -34.45 -4.02
C LEU A 569 -0.31 -34.13 -2.73
N ALA A 570 -0.13 -32.84 -2.44
CA ALA A 570 0.57 -32.41 -1.24
C ALA A 570 -0.27 -32.68 0.02
N ALA A 571 -1.59 -32.53 -0.04
CA ALA A 571 -2.49 -32.84 1.07
C ALA A 571 -2.42 -34.33 1.43
N VAL A 572 -2.58 -35.24 0.46
CA VAL A 572 -2.41 -36.69 0.65
C VAL A 572 -1.05 -37.00 1.25
N ALA A 573 0.04 -36.46 0.68
CA ALA A 573 1.39 -36.75 1.17
C ALA A 573 1.65 -36.26 2.61
N ASN A 574 1.18 -35.07 2.98
CA ASN A 574 1.34 -34.57 4.35
C ASN A 574 0.44 -35.31 5.36
N LEU A 575 -0.77 -35.75 4.95
CA LEU A 575 -1.63 -36.58 5.79
C LEU A 575 -1.00 -37.96 6.06
N LEU A 576 -0.44 -38.61 5.02
CA LEU A 576 0.31 -39.87 5.16
C LEU A 576 1.55 -39.70 6.05
N ASP A 577 2.29 -38.61 5.90
CA ASP A 577 3.45 -38.28 6.74
C ASP A 577 3.05 -37.97 8.21
N GLN A 578 1.78 -37.66 8.50
CA GLN A 578 1.21 -37.59 9.86
C GLN A 578 0.51 -38.90 10.27
N GLY A 579 0.67 -39.98 9.51
CA GLY A 579 0.11 -41.30 9.79
C GLY A 579 -1.40 -41.44 9.57
N LYS A 580 -2.09 -40.41 9.06
CA LYS A 580 -3.53 -40.44 8.81
C LYS A 580 -3.83 -41.41 7.64
N LYS A 581 -4.46 -42.56 7.93
CA LYS A 581 -4.85 -43.58 6.93
C LYS A 581 -6.00 -44.48 7.46
N PRO A 582 -6.87 -45.02 6.58
CA PRO A 582 -6.87 -44.89 5.13
C PRO A 582 -7.35 -43.51 4.67
N ILE A 583 -6.84 -43.05 3.52
CA ILE A 583 -7.24 -41.82 2.85
C ILE A 583 -8.02 -42.17 1.58
N LEU A 584 -9.22 -41.61 1.42
CA LEU A 584 -9.88 -41.57 0.12
C LEU A 584 -9.43 -40.30 -0.62
N TRP A 585 -9.05 -40.45 -1.88
CA TRP A 585 -8.67 -39.33 -2.73
C TRP A 585 -9.59 -39.31 -3.96
N SER A 586 -10.30 -38.20 -4.16
CA SER A 586 -11.26 -37.98 -5.24
C SER A 586 -10.69 -36.97 -6.25
N ASP A 587 -10.53 -37.35 -7.52
CA ASP A 587 -10.28 -36.42 -8.63
C ASP A 587 -10.81 -36.99 -9.95
N PRO A 588 -11.47 -36.20 -10.82
CA PRO A 588 -12.00 -36.68 -12.11
C PRO A 588 -10.97 -37.04 -13.19
N SER A 589 -9.69 -37.26 -12.82
CA SER A 589 -8.61 -37.52 -13.77
C SER A 589 -7.33 -38.12 -13.18
N PHE A 590 -6.91 -37.69 -11.99
CA PHE A 590 -5.57 -37.85 -11.40
C PHE A 590 -4.38 -37.32 -12.24
N GLU A 591 -4.61 -36.86 -13.48
CA GLU A 591 -3.62 -36.37 -14.47
C GLU A 591 -2.83 -35.09 -14.03
N GLY A 592 -2.50 -34.86 -12.76
CA GLY A 592 -1.84 -33.63 -12.31
C GLY A 592 -2.73 -32.37 -12.40
N GLY A 593 -4.04 -32.54 -12.60
CA GLY A 593 -5.05 -31.48 -12.62
C GLY A 593 -4.84 -30.43 -13.71
N ARG A 594 -5.36 -29.22 -13.48
CA ARG A 594 -5.34 -28.11 -14.47
C ARG A 594 -3.93 -27.72 -14.93
N LEU A 595 -2.91 -27.87 -14.07
CA LEU A 595 -1.51 -27.56 -14.40
C LEU A 595 -1.04 -28.37 -15.61
N ASN A 596 -1.23 -29.69 -15.56
CA ASN A 596 -0.90 -30.58 -16.67
C ASN A 596 -1.93 -30.50 -17.81
N LYS A 597 -3.24 -30.52 -17.51
CA LYS A 597 -4.29 -30.54 -18.53
C LYS A 597 -4.34 -29.27 -19.41
N ARG A 598 -4.01 -28.11 -18.84
CA ARG A 598 -4.14 -26.80 -19.49
C ARG A 598 -2.84 -26.04 -19.75
N TYR A 599 -1.72 -26.32 -19.06
CA TYR A 599 -0.56 -25.41 -19.10
C TYR A 599 0.80 -26.03 -19.53
N ARG A 600 0.88 -27.24 -20.10
CA ARG A 600 2.17 -27.86 -20.52
C ARG A 600 3.05 -26.99 -21.43
N GLU A 601 2.45 -26.28 -22.38
CA GLU A 601 3.16 -25.40 -23.33
C GLU A 601 3.69 -24.10 -22.67
N VAL A 602 3.18 -23.74 -21.50
CA VAL A 602 3.44 -22.47 -20.82
C VAL A 602 4.81 -22.52 -20.13
N PRO A 603 5.68 -21.50 -20.26
CA PRO A 603 6.89 -21.36 -19.46
C PRO A 603 6.53 -21.07 -18.01
N SER A 604 7.29 -21.59 -17.06
CA SER A 604 7.06 -21.29 -15.65
C SER A 604 7.71 -19.97 -15.23
N ASN A 605 7.06 -19.28 -14.29
CA ASN A 605 7.62 -18.19 -13.50
C ASN A 605 8.40 -18.69 -12.26
N THR A 606 8.48 -20.01 -12.07
CA THR A 606 9.06 -20.67 -10.89
C THR A 606 10.38 -21.34 -11.26
N LYS A 607 11.43 -21.09 -10.47
CA LYS A 607 12.75 -21.72 -10.62
C LYS A 607 12.67 -23.23 -10.41
N VAL A 608 13.41 -24.01 -11.19
CA VAL A 608 13.39 -25.49 -11.18
C VAL A 608 13.58 -26.06 -9.77
N LYS A 609 14.49 -25.48 -8.96
CA LYS A 609 14.70 -25.91 -7.57
C LYS A 609 13.44 -25.94 -6.71
N ARG A 610 12.47 -25.07 -6.94
CA ARG A 610 11.20 -25.07 -6.18
C ARG A 610 10.24 -26.20 -6.61
N PHE A 611 10.47 -26.86 -7.74
CA PHE A 611 9.79 -28.12 -8.09
C PHE A 611 10.49 -29.33 -7.49
N VAL A 612 11.84 -29.33 -7.46
CA VAL A 612 12.64 -30.35 -6.77
C VAL A 612 12.35 -30.36 -5.26
N MET A 613 12.36 -29.19 -4.61
CA MET A 613 11.96 -29.03 -3.20
C MET A 613 10.53 -29.50 -2.92
N TYR A 614 9.60 -29.34 -3.88
CA TYR A 614 8.23 -29.85 -3.73
C TYR A 614 8.20 -31.39 -3.75
N ALA A 615 8.94 -32.01 -4.66
CA ALA A 615 9.07 -33.47 -4.75
C ALA A 615 9.76 -34.07 -3.51
N GLU A 616 10.82 -33.44 -3.03
CA GLU A 616 11.56 -33.80 -1.81
C GLU A 616 10.82 -33.35 -0.52
N GLY A 617 9.64 -32.74 -0.67
CA GLY A 617 8.89 -32.11 0.41
C GLY A 617 8.32 -33.10 1.42
N ALA A 618 7.68 -34.18 0.96
CA ALA A 618 7.07 -35.19 1.82
C ALA A 618 7.85 -36.51 1.76
N GLU A 619 7.92 -37.25 2.86
CA GLU A 619 8.56 -38.58 2.89
C GLU A 619 7.79 -39.56 2.01
N SER A 620 6.46 -39.48 2.05
CA SER A 620 5.56 -40.22 1.16
C SER A 620 5.79 -39.93 -0.33
N PHE A 621 6.25 -38.72 -0.71
CA PHE A 621 6.68 -38.45 -2.10
C PHE A 621 8.03 -39.10 -2.41
N LYS A 622 9.02 -39.03 -1.51
CA LYS A 622 10.33 -39.66 -1.74
C LYS A 622 10.19 -41.16 -1.95
N LYS A 623 9.38 -41.84 -1.14
CA LYS A 623 9.06 -43.26 -1.29
C LYS A 623 8.54 -43.56 -2.72
N VAL A 624 7.54 -42.81 -3.20
CA VAL A 624 7.02 -42.96 -4.57
C VAL A 624 8.09 -42.68 -5.64
N ILE A 625 8.99 -41.72 -5.42
CA ILE A 625 10.12 -41.40 -6.32
C ILE A 625 11.20 -42.51 -6.31
N GLU A 626 11.33 -43.25 -5.22
CA GLU A 626 12.23 -44.38 -5.07
C GLU A 626 11.67 -45.65 -5.74
N GLU A 627 10.37 -45.92 -5.56
CA GLU A 627 9.63 -46.99 -6.23
C GLU A 627 9.42 -46.74 -7.75
N SER A 628 9.49 -45.49 -8.21
CA SER A 628 9.37 -45.14 -9.64
C SER A 628 10.63 -45.51 -10.43
N GLU A 629 10.47 -46.32 -11.48
CA GLU A 629 11.50 -46.66 -12.48
C GLU A 629 12.23 -45.42 -13.01
N LYS A 630 13.57 -45.47 -13.10
CA LYS A 630 14.44 -44.32 -13.43
C LYS A 630 15.05 -44.49 -14.83
N PRO A 631 15.19 -43.41 -15.64
CA PRO A 631 14.95 -42.01 -15.30
C PRO A 631 13.45 -41.63 -15.30
N ASN A 632 13.06 -40.78 -14.35
CA ASN A 632 11.67 -40.39 -14.12
C ASN A 632 11.47 -38.86 -14.11
N ALA A 633 10.24 -38.41 -13.86
CA ALA A 633 9.92 -36.98 -13.90
C ALA A 633 10.62 -36.15 -12.81
N TYR A 634 11.01 -36.77 -11.69
CA TYR A 634 11.84 -36.13 -10.67
C TYR A 634 13.30 -36.03 -11.11
N THR A 635 13.91 -37.09 -11.64
CA THR A 635 15.31 -37.01 -12.13
C THR A 635 15.41 -36.01 -13.29
N ALA A 636 14.46 -36.04 -14.23
CA ALA A 636 14.37 -35.08 -15.34
C ALA A 636 14.06 -33.61 -14.93
N LEU A 637 13.78 -33.34 -13.65
CA LEU A 637 13.76 -32.00 -13.04
C LEU A 637 15.07 -31.69 -12.30
N LYS A 638 15.73 -32.69 -11.71
CA LYS A 638 17.02 -32.58 -11.03
C LYS A 638 18.19 -32.34 -12.01
N ASP A 639 18.09 -32.91 -13.21
CA ASP A 639 19.09 -32.79 -14.29
C ASP A 639 19.05 -31.43 -15.03
N LEU A 640 18.11 -30.55 -14.69
CA LEU A 640 17.99 -29.19 -15.25
C LEU A 640 18.73 -28.17 -14.39
N ASP A 641 19.05 -27.00 -14.96
CA ASP A 641 19.58 -25.87 -14.19
C ASP A 641 18.57 -25.42 -13.12
N GLN A 642 18.99 -25.54 -11.87
CA GLN A 642 18.17 -25.34 -10.68
C GLN A 642 17.81 -23.86 -10.43
N GLU A 643 18.58 -22.91 -10.97
CA GLU A 643 18.31 -21.46 -10.87
C GLU A 643 17.49 -20.92 -12.05
N GLN A 644 17.37 -21.64 -13.16
CA GLN A 644 16.51 -21.26 -14.29
C GLN A 644 15.05 -21.65 -14.04
N THR A 645 14.15 -21.18 -14.92
CA THR A 645 12.77 -21.70 -14.99
C THR A 645 12.65 -22.73 -16.12
N CYS A 646 11.59 -23.54 -16.10
CA CYS A 646 11.33 -24.56 -17.13
C CYS A 646 9.89 -24.46 -17.65
N LYS A 647 9.54 -25.19 -18.71
CA LYS A 647 8.14 -25.35 -19.13
C LYS A 647 7.34 -26.07 -18.03
N ILE A 648 6.10 -25.63 -17.81
CA ILE A 648 5.18 -26.19 -16.82
C ILE A 648 4.88 -27.67 -17.10
N ALA A 649 5.10 -28.16 -18.33
CA ALA A 649 5.14 -29.59 -18.66
C ALA A 649 5.91 -30.43 -17.63
N ARG A 650 7.11 -30.02 -17.20
CA ARG A 650 7.93 -30.79 -16.25
C ARG A 650 7.29 -30.93 -14.87
N ALA A 651 6.66 -29.86 -14.37
CA ALA A 651 5.87 -29.93 -13.14
C ALA A 651 4.58 -30.75 -13.32
N GLY A 652 4.02 -30.79 -14.53
CA GLY A 652 2.89 -31.66 -14.90
C GLY A 652 3.28 -33.14 -14.93
N ASP A 653 4.45 -33.46 -15.49
CA ASP A 653 5.04 -34.81 -15.51
C ASP A 653 5.27 -35.31 -14.08
N LEU A 654 5.87 -34.47 -13.22
CA LEU A 654 6.09 -34.77 -11.80
C LEU A 654 4.77 -35.04 -11.06
N CYS A 655 3.76 -34.18 -11.26
CA CYS A 655 2.47 -34.37 -10.61
C CYS A 655 1.75 -35.63 -11.09
N ALA A 656 1.81 -35.96 -12.39
CA ALA A 656 1.23 -37.20 -12.91
C ALA A 656 1.93 -38.43 -12.29
N MET A 657 3.26 -38.48 -12.32
CA MET A 657 4.06 -39.56 -11.73
C MET A 657 3.73 -39.80 -10.23
N LEU A 658 3.63 -38.72 -9.44
CA LEU A 658 3.27 -38.81 -8.02
C LEU A 658 1.79 -39.24 -7.82
N SER A 659 0.87 -38.79 -8.68
CA SER A 659 -0.53 -39.23 -8.65
C SER A 659 -0.69 -40.71 -8.97
N ASP A 660 0.07 -41.19 -9.95
CA ASP A 660 0.01 -42.57 -10.43
C ASP A 660 0.58 -43.53 -9.37
N GLY A 661 1.71 -43.17 -8.76
CA GLY A 661 2.39 -43.95 -7.73
C GLY A 661 1.61 -44.16 -6.44
N PHE A 662 0.84 -43.16 -5.95
CA PHE A 662 -0.01 -43.36 -4.76
C PHE A 662 -1.12 -44.40 -5.04
N ASN A 663 -1.22 -45.41 -4.17
CA ASN A 663 -2.12 -46.56 -4.35
C ASN A 663 -2.51 -47.20 -3.00
N GLU A 664 -3.31 -48.27 -3.01
CA GLU A 664 -3.86 -48.89 -1.78
C GLU A 664 -2.77 -49.41 -0.81
N SER A 665 -1.58 -49.80 -1.28
CA SER A 665 -0.44 -50.18 -0.42
C SER A 665 0.16 -49.00 0.38
N HIS A 666 -0.12 -47.76 -0.04
CA HIS A 666 0.17 -46.54 0.71
C HIS A 666 -0.98 -46.14 1.64
N GLY A 667 -2.10 -46.86 1.62
CA GLY A 667 -3.34 -46.48 2.30
C GLY A 667 -4.15 -45.42 1.53
N VAL A 668 -3.90 -45.22 0.23
CA VAL A 668 -4.57 -44.20 -0.60
C VAL A 668 -5.52 -44.87 -1.60
N TYR A 669 -6.82 -44.62 -1.44
CA TYR A 669 -7.89 -45.18 -2.25
C TYR A 669 -8.37 -44.13 -3.27
N LYS A 670 -7.94 -44.28 -4.53
CA LYS A 670 -8.22 -43.31 -5.61
C LYS A 670 -9.59 -43.55 -6.23
N HIS A 671 -10.46 -42.54 -6.22
CA HIS A 671 -11.76 -42.53 -6.90
C HIS A 671 -11.73 -41.53 -8.06
N ASN A 672 -11.87 -42.02 -9.29
CA ASN A 672 -11.88 -41.21 -10.51
C ASN A 672 -13.27 -40.59 -10.70
N ASP A 673 -13.58 -39.58 -9.88
CA ASP A 673 -14.94 -39.08 -9.70
C ASP A 673 -14.98 -37.62 -9.23
N ASP A 674 -16.17 -37.02 -9.32
CA ASP A 674 -16.49 -35.73 -8.72
C ASP A 674 -17.19 -35.95 -7.36
N THR A 675 -16.81 -35.18 -6.34
CA THR A 675 -17.54 -35.14 -5.06
C THR A 675 -18.70 -34.17 -5.18
N LEU A 676 -19.94 -34.65 -4.96
CA LEU A 676 -21.16 -33.84 -5.06
C LEU A 676 -21.47 -33.11 -3.75
N ARG A 677 -21.37 -33.82 -2.63
CA ARG A 677 -21.79 -33.36 -1.30
C ARG A 677 -20.86 -33.88 -0.22
N VAL A 678 -20.67 -33.09 0.83
CA VAL A 678 -20.08 -33.50 2.09
C VAL A 678 -20.98 -33.03 3.25
N THR A 679 -21.33 -33.94 4.16
CA THR A 679 -22.30 -33.71 5.23
C THR A 679 -21.64 -34.00 6.58
N LEU A 680 -21.52 -32.99 7.43
CA LEU A 680 -21.11 -33.17 8.82
C LEU A 680 -22.28 -33.75 9.62
N THR A 681 -22.12 -34.98 10.10
CA THR A 681 -23.06 -35.67 10.98
C THR A 681 -22.68 -35.44 12.46
N PRO A 682 -23.64 -35.44 13.41
CA PRO A 682 -23.33 -35.24 14.83
C PRO A 682 -22.57 -36.40 15.50
N THR A 683 -22.51 -37.58 14.88
CA THR A 683 -22.08 -38.83 15.53
C THR A 683 -21.06 -39.67 14.76
N GLU A 684 -21.01 -39.57 13.42
CA GLU A 684 -20.16 -40.45 12.60
C GLU A 684 -18.97 -39.73 11.96
N GLY A 685 -19.02 -38.39 11.89
CA GLY A 685 -18.06 -37.55 11.18
C GLY A 685 -18.65 -37.01 9.88
N TRP A 686 -17.82 -36.96 8.83
CA TRP A 686 -18.17 -36.48 7.50
C TRP A 686 -18.65 -37.62 6.59
N GLU A 687 -19.92 -37.59 6.23
CA GLU A 687 -20.47 -38.38 5.14
C GLU A 687 -20.12 -37.70 3.79
N VAL A 688 -19.65 -38.47 2.81
CA VAL A 688 -19.18 -37.97 1.52
C VAL A 688 -19.88 -38.69 0.37
N GLU A 689 -20.49 -37.91 -0.52
CA GLU A 689 -21.26 -38.38 -1.68
C GLU A 689 -20.46 -38.12 -2.97
N LEU A 690 -20.13 -39.17 -3.72
CA LEU A 690 -19.42 -39.11 -4.98
C LEU A 690 -20.36 -39.44 -6.15
N ASN A 691 -20.19 -38.76 -7.27
CA ASN A 691 -21.14 -38.75 -8.41
C ASN A 691 -21.38 -40.11 -9.09
N LYS A 692 -20.49 -41.10 -8.91
CA LYS A 692 -20.60 -42.47 -9.46
C LYS A 692 -20.57 -43.54 -8.38
N ALA A 693 -20.43 -43.19 -7.09
CA ALA A 693 -20.43 -44.17 -6.01
C ALA A 693 -21.85 -44.66 -5.71
N PRO A 694 -22.06 -45.96 -5.43
CA PRO A 694 -23.37 -46.51 -5.13
C PRO A 694 -23.88 -46.18 -3.72
N SER A 695 -23.00 -45.65 -2.85
CA SER A 695 -23.29 -45.26 -1.48
C SER A 695 -22.38 -44.11 -1.06
N ALA A 696 -22.84 -43.29 -0.11
CA ALA A 696 -21.96 -42.35 0.58
C ALA A 696 -20.91 -43.08 1.45
N LEU A 697 -19.83 -42.39 1.81
CA LEU A 697 -18.65 -42.92 2.49
C LEU A 697 -18.31 -42.06 3.70
N GLN A 698 -17.93 -42.68 4.83
CA GLN A 698 -17.65 -41.93 6.08
C GLN A 698 -16.17 -41.50 6.18
N SER A 699 -15.92 -40.35 6.81
CA SER A 699 -14.57 -39.80 7.03
C SER A 699 -14.47 -39.01 8.33
N GLU A 700 -13.30 -38.98 8.97
CA GLU A 700 -13.03 -38.09 10.11
C GLU A 700 -12.82 -36.63 9.67
N MET A 701 -12.22 -36.40 8.49
CA MET A 701 -12.02 -35.07 7.93
C MET A 701 -12.17 -35.01 6.39
N VAL A 702 -12.39 -33.80 5.87
CA VAL A 702 -12.49 -33.47 4.45
C VAL A 702 -11.51 -32.34 4.12
N VAL A 703 -10.66 -32.53 3.10
CA VAL A 703 -9.68 -31.56 2.64
C VAL A 703 -9.99 -31.10 1.22
N LEU A 704 -10.46 -29.86 1.08
CA LEU A 704 -10.86 -29.26 -0.19
C LEU A 704 -9.66 -28.73 -0.97
N CYS A 705 -9.39 -29.35 -2.12
CA CYS A 705 -8.28 -29.07 -3.04
C CYS A 705 -8.79 -28.66 -4.44
N THR A 706 -10.06 -28.25 -4.56
CA THR A 706 -10.86 -28.14 -5.81
C THR A 706 -10.25 -27.28 -6.93
N GLY A 707 -9.32 -26.37 -6.62
CA GLY A 707 -8.59 -25.57 -7.60
C GLY A 707 -9.37 -24.37 -8.17
N SER A 708 -8.93 -23.85 -9.31
CA SER A 708 -9.43 -22.56 -9.84
C SER A 708 -9.51 -22.50 -11.36
N MET A 709 -10.51 -21.77 -11.87
CA MET A 709 -10.69 -21.45 -13.30
C MET A 709 -10.50 -19.94 -13.57
N PRO A 710 -10.15 -19.52 -14.80
CA PRO A 710 -10.14 -18.10 -15.17
C PRO A 710 -11.49 -17.43 -14.87
N LYS A 711 -11.48 -16.14 -14.51
CA LYS A 711 -12.73 -15.38 -14.35
C LYS A 711 -13.41 -15.20 -15.71
N VAL A 712 -14.68 -15.59 -15.81
CA VAL A 712 -15.48 -15.52 -17.04
C VAL A 712 -16.67 -14.57 -16.94
N ASP A 713 -16.98 -14.06 -15.76
CA ASP A 713 -18.21 -13.31 -15.48
C ASP A 713 -18.24 -11.96 -16.21
N PHE A 714 -17.09 -11.28 -16.25
CA PHE A 714 -16.87 -10.03 -17.00
C PHE A 714 -16.96 -10.19 -18.53
N LEU A 715 -17.03 -11.43 -19.04
CA LEU A 715 -17.18 -11.73 -20.47
C LEU A 715 -18.64 -11.62 -20.93
N LEU A 716 -19.58 -11.97 -20.05
CA LEU A 716 -21.00 -12.16 -20.39
C LEU A 716 -21.63 -10.86 -20.91
N GLN A 717 -21.29 -9.73 -20.31
CA GLN A 717 -21.76 -8.39 -20.70
C GLN A 717 -21.25 -7.88 -22.07
N PHE A 718 -20.30 -8.58 -22.71
CA PHE A 718 -19.77 -8.25 -24.05
C PHE A 718 -20.01 -9.34 -25.09
N HIS A 719 -20.65 -10.46 -24.69
CA HIS A 719 -20.67 -11.69 -25.47
C HIS A 719 -21.52 -11.62 -26.76
N ALA A 720 -22.30 -10.55 -26.93
CA ALA A 720 -23.16 -10.31 -28.10
C ALA A 720 -22.42 -9.70 -29.32
N GLN A 721 -21.19 -9.19 -29.16
CA GLN A 721 -20.54 -8.35 -30.19
C GLN A 721 -19.09 -8.74 -30.55
N THR A 722 -18.37 -9.47 -29.69
CA THR A 722 -16.97 -9.87 -29.94
C THR A 722 -16.76 -11.35 -29.62
N ASN A 723 -15.98 -12.08 -30.44
CA ASN A 723 -15.77 -13.51 -30.23
C ASN A 723 -14.75 -13.78 -29.12
N ILE A 724 -15.23 -14.27 -27.97
CA ILE A 724 -14.42 -14.41 -26.75
C ILE A 724 -13.53 -15.66 -26.80
N VAL A 725 -12.22 -15.46 -26.70
CA VAL A 725 -11.23 -16.55 -26.64
C VAL A 725 -10.83 -16.78 -25.18
N HIS A 726 -11.31 -17.89 -24.61
CA HIS A 726 -11.03 -18.30 -23.23
C HIS A 726 -9.52 -18.36 -22.91
N LEU A 727 -9.12 -17.87 -21.72
CA LEU A 727 -7.71 -17.65 -21.35
C LEU A 727 -6.81 -18.90 -21.49
N ASP A 728 -7.32 -20.09 -21.15
CA ASP A 728 -6.57 -21.35 -21.31
C ASP A 728 -6.17 -21.65 -22.78
N HIS A 729 -6.85 -21.05 -23.76
CA HIS A 729 -6.47 -21.13 -25.18
C HIS A 729 -5.45 -20.04 -25.53
N GLY A 730 -5.57 -18.83 -24.97
CA GLY A 730 -4.56 -17.77 -25.10
C GLY A 730 -3.18 -18.16 -24.56
N LEU A 731 -3.15 -18.99 -23.52
CA LEU A 731 -1.91 -19.49 -22.91
C LEU A 731 -1.25 -20.65 -23.69
N LYS A 732 -1.95 -21.30 -24.62
CA LYS A 732 -1.41 -22.41 -25.45
C LYS A 732 -1.14 -21.94 -26.89
N PRO A 733 0.11 -21.68 -27.30
CA PRO A 733 0.45 -21.34 -28.69
C PRO A 733 -0.19 -22.27 -29.73
N SER A 734 -0.17 -23.59 -29.51
CA SER A 734 -0.73 -24.60 -30.44
C SER A 734 -2.25 -24.47 -30.67
N VAL A 735 -2.97 -23.94 -29.69
CA VAL A 735 -4.43 -23.74 -29.74
C VAL A 735 -4.77 -22.31 -30.15
N LEU A 736 -3.97 -21.33 -29.73
CA LEU A 736 -4.16 -19.93 -30.10
C LEU A 736 -3.95 -19.71 -31.60
N HIS A 737 -2.89 -20.31 -32.17
CA HIS A 737 -2.63 -20.27 -33.61
C HIS A 737 -3.84 -20.82 -34.40
N LYS A 738 -4.45 -21.92 -33.95
CA LYS A 738 -5.67 -22.49 -34.58
C LYS A 738 -6.92 -21.62 -34.41
N LYS A 739 -6.95 -20.68 -33.45
CA LYS A 739 -8.09 -19.80 -33.18
C LYS A 739 -7.97 -18.40 -33.78
N ILE A 740 -6.77 -17.98 -34.19
CA ILE A 740 -6.44 -16.59 -34.60
C ILE A 740 -5.61 -16.54 -35.89
N GLY A 741 -4.73 -17.51 -36.15
CA GLY A 741 -3.93 -17.59 -37.38
C GLY A 741 -4.67 -18.15 -38.62
N GLY A 742 -5.91 -18.60 -38.48
CA GLY A 742 -6.67 -19.21 -39.57
C GLY A 742 -7.41 -18.21 -40.48
N GLY A 743 -7.52 -18.53 -41.77
CA GLY A 743 -8.28 -17.76 -42.76
C GLY A 743 -7.59 -16.49 -43.29
N ILE A 744 -8.25 -15.80 -44.22
CA ILE A 744 -7.65 -14.70 -45.01
C ILE A 744 -8.06 -13.27 -44.58
N LYS A 745 -9.02 -13.12 -43.67
CA LYS A 745 -9.50 -11.80 -43.23
C LYS A 745 -8.62 -11.25 -42.10
N PRO A 746 -8.32 -9.93 -42.09
CA PRO A 746 -7.63 -9.28 -40.97
C PRO A 746 -8.31 -9.53 -39.62
N GLU A 747 -7.54 -9.54 -38.54
CA GLU A 747 -8.06 -9.67 -37.18
C GLU A 747 -7.52 -8.59 -36.24
N THR A 748 -8.36 -8.17 -35.30
CA THR A 748 -7.98 -7.27 -34.20
C THR A 748 -8.35 -7.94 -32.88
N VAL A 749 -7.35 -8.22 -32.04
CA VAL A 749 -7.50 -9.03 -30.83
C VAL A 749 -7.29 -8.18 -29.59
N ALA A 750 -8.32 -8.01 -28.77
CA ALA A 750 -8.18 -7.38 -27.46
C ALA A 750 -7.55 -8.33 -26.43
N VAL A 751 -6.62 -7.83 -25.62
CA VAL A 751 -6.08 -8.52 -24.43
C VAL A 751 -6.24 -7.62 -23.22
N ILE A 752 -6.99 -8.08 -22.21
CA ILE A 752 -7.34 -7.28 -21.04
C ILE A 752 -6.51 -7.72 -19.82
N GLY A 753 -5.76 -6.78 -19.25
CA GLY A 753 -4.97 -6.93 -18.02
C GLY A 753 -3.45 -6.90 -18.22
N SER A 754 -2.71 -6.83 -17.11
CA SER A 754 -1.24 -6.77 -17.05
C SER A 754 -0.62 -7.86 -16.16
N SER A 755 -1.37 -8.93 -15.89
CA SER A 755 -0.89 -10.11 -15.16
C SER A 755 0.14 -10.90 -15.98
N HIS A 756 0.91 -11.79 -15.33
CA HIS A 756 1.84 -12.68 -16.04
C HIS A 756 1.17 -13.50 -17.16
N SER A 757 -0.07 -13.94 -16.94
CA SER A 757 -0.90 -14.57 -17.97
C SER A 757 -1.24 -13.64 -19.13
N ALA A 758 -1.45 -12.35 -18.90
CA ALA A 758 -1.71 -11.37 -19.94
C ALA A 758 -0.49 -11.18 -20.85
N ILE A 759 0.68 -11.03 -20.25
CA ILE A 759 1.95 -10.84 -20.99
C ILE A 759 2.28 -12.07 -21.84
N LEU A 760 2.02 -13.27 -21.31
CA LEU A 760 2.13 -14.52 -22.08
C LEU A 760 1.18 -14.55 -23.28
N VAL A 761 -0.07 -14.11 -23.13
CA VAL A 761 -1.01 -13.99 -24.25
C VAL A 761 -0.50 -12.97 -25.28
N LEU A 762 -0.01 -11.79 -24.86
CA LEU A 762 0.55 -10.78 -25.76
C LEU A 762 1.73 -11.33 -26.57
N ARG A 763 2.66 -12.06 -25.93
CA ARG A 763 3.81 -12.67 -26.59
C ARG A 763 3.38 -13.76 -27.58
N ASN A 764 2.43 -14.62 -27.18
CA ASN A 764 1.89 -15.66 -28.05
C ASN A 764 1.19 -15.05 -29.29
N LEU A 765 0.43 -13.97 -29.12
CA LEU A 765 -0.21 -13.23 -30.21
C LEU A 765 0.82 -12.54 -31.12
N TYR A 766 1.85 -11.90 -30.55
CA TYR A 766 2.92 -11.25 -31.32
C TYR A 766 3.64 -12.25 -32.23
N ASN A 767 3.98 -13.44 -31.73
CA ASN A 767 4.60 -14.49 -32.55
C ASN A 767 3.68 -14.91 -33.72
N ILE A 768 2.39 -15.13 -33.45
CA ILE A 768 1.41 -15.45 -34.50
C ILE A 768 1.29 -14.30 -35.51
N ALA A 769 1.26 -13.04 -35.06
CA ALA A 769 1.13 -11.87 -35.91
C ALA A 769 2.39 -11.62 -36.78
N LYS A 770 3.58 -11.96 -36.26
CA LYS A 770 4.86 -11.89 -36.97
C LYS A 770 5.01 -12.94 -38.06
N GLU A 771 4.48 -14.14 -37.83
CA GLU A 771 4.52 -15.28 -38.76
C GLU A 771 3.32 -15.30 -39.74
N SER A 772 2.32 -14.43 -39.52
CA SER A 772 1.07 -14.41 -40.29
C SER A 772 1.16 -13.61 -41.59
N LEU A 773 0.70 -14.22 -42.69
CA LEU A 773 0.51 -13.55 -43.98
C LEU A 773 -0.71 -12.61 -44.01
N LYS A 774 -1.63 -12.71 -43.04
CA LYS A 774 -2.74 -11.76 -42.86
C LYS A 774 -2.41 -10.71 -41.78
N PRO A 775 -2.92 -9.47 -41.88
CA PRO A 775 -2.76 -8.48 -40.81
C PRO A 775 -3.45 -8.94 -39.52
N ILE A 776 -2.71 -8.90 -38.41
CA ILE A 776 -3.22 -9.16 -37.05
C ILE A 776 -2.77 -8.01 -36.15
N GLN A 777 -3.72 -7.22 -35.66
CA GLN A 777 -3.49 -6.15 -34.68
C GLN A 777 -3.88 -6.62 -33.28
N ILE A 778 -3.12 -6.20 -32.27
CA ILE A 778 -3.32 -6.56 -30.87
C ILE A 778 -3.61 -5.28 -30.09
N LYS A 779 -4.75 -5.19 -29.42
CA LYS A 779 -5.11 -4.07 -28.53
C LYS A 779 -4.94 -4.52 -27.09
N TRP A 780 -3.92 -4.01 -26.41
CA TRP A 780 -3.61 -4.34 -25.01
C TRP A 780 -4.23 -3.33 -24.07
N LEU A 781 -5.32 -3.71 -23.40
CA LEU A 781 -6.06 -2.84 -22.47
C LEU A 781 -5.55 -3.08 -21.04
N THR A 782 -4.97 -2.06 -20.41
CA THR A 782 -4.43 -2.16 -19.05
C THR A 782 -4.72 -0.93 -18.19
N ARG A 783 -5.01 -1.18 -16.90
CA ARG A 783 -5.29 -0.14 -15.89
C ARG A 783 -4.07 0.37 -15.15
N HIS A 784 -2.96 -0.38 -15.21
CA HIS A 784 -1.77 -0.15 -14.40
C HIS A 784 -0.49 -0.42 -15.21
N PRO A 785 0.62 0.29 -14.91
CA PRO A 785 1.95 -0.09 -15.37
C PRO A 785 2.31 -1.52 -14.98
N LEU A 786 3.29 -2.09 -15.69
CA LEU A 786 3.83 -3.42 -15.41
C LEU A 786 4.45 -3.46 -14.02
N ARG A 787 4.29 -4.60 -13.33
CA ARG A 787 4.82 -4.82 -11.98
C ARG A 787 5.72 -6.04 -12.00
N TYR A 788 7.01 -5.83 -11.81
CA TYR A 788 8.00 -6.89 -11.68
C TYR A 788 8.10 -7.35 -10.24
N ALA A 789 8.45 -8.63 -10.06
CA ALA A 789 8.98 -9.09 -8.79
C ALA A 789 10.44 -8.64 -8.66
N VAL A 790 10.85 -8.22 -7.47
CA VAL A 790 12.19 -7.66 -7.22
C VAL A 790 12.86 -8.45 -6.11
N GLU A 791 13.99 -9.08 -6.43
CA GLU A 791 14.83 -9.74 -5.41
C GLU A 791 15.34 -8.70 -4.40
N LYS A 792 15.35 -9.08 -3.12
CA LYS A 792 15.73 -8.28 -1.95
C LYS A 792 16.62 -9.15 -1.05
N ASP A 793 17.23 -8.57 -0.01
CA ASP A 793 18.08 -9.30 0.93
C ASP A 793 17.31 -10.42 1.68
N GLY A 794 17.37 -11.63 1.13
CA GLY A 794 16.71 -12.84 1.68
C GLY A 794 15.24 -13.06 1.27
N TRP A 795 14.64 -12.20 0.44
CA TRP A 795 13.23 -12.31 0.05
C TRP A 795 12.93 -11.68 -1.32
N ILE A 796 11.68 -11.79 -1.80
CA ILE A 796 11.26 -11.24 -3.10
C ILE A 796 10.05 -10.32 -2.90
N LEU A 797 10.20 -9.05 -3.25
CA LEU A 797 9.10 -8.10 -3.32
C LEU A 797 8.16 -8.48 -4.47
N ARG A 798 6.86 -8.57 -4.17
CA ARG A 798 5.80 -9.03 -5.10
C ARG A 798 6.04 -10.47 -5.60
N ASP A 799 6.40 -11.38 -4.70
CA ASP A 799 6.72 -12.78 -5.01
C ASP A 799 5.57 -13.55 -5.69
N ASN A 800 4.32 -13.15 -5.48
CA ASN A 800 3.12 -13.76 -6.06
C ASN A 800 2.46 -12.89 -7.15
N THR A 801 2.57 -11.56 -7.05
CA THR A 801 1.88 -10.62 -7.95
C THR A 801 2.76 -10.04 -9.06
N GLY A 802 4.08 -10.15 -8.96
CA GLY A 802 5.03 -9.60 -9.93
C GLY A 802 5.38 -10.53 -11.10
N LEU A 803 5.72 -9.93 -12.25
CA LEU A 803 6.32 -10.63 -13.39
C LEU A 803 7.71 -11.20 -13.02
N LYS A 804 8.02 -12.39 -13.54
CA LYS A 804 9.27 -13.14 -13.31
C LYS A 804 9.72 -13.91 -14.56
N GLY A 805 11.00 -14.31 -14.58
CA GLY A 805 11.59 -15.18 -15.61
C GLY A 805 11.62 -14.54 -17.01
N GLU A 806 11.74 -15.37 -18.05
CA GLU A 806 11.77 -14.94 -19.47
C GLU A 806 10.62 -13.99 -19.87
N VAL A 807 9.45 -14.10 -19.22
CA VAL A 807 8.29 -13.22 -19.48
C VAL A 807 8.49 -11.82 -18.89
N ALA A 808 9.20 -11.69 -17.76
CA ALA A 808 9.58 -10.39 -17.22
C ALA A 808 10.61 -9.69 -18.10
N THR A 809 11.66 -10.40 -18.51
CA THR A 809 12.69 -9.89 -19.42
C THR A 809 12.05 -9.41 -20.72
N TRP A 810 11.27 -10.28 -21.39
CA TRP A 810 10.58 -9.90 -22.61
C TRP A 810 9.64 -8.70 -22.45
N ALA A 811 8.96 -8.56 -21.31
CA ALA A 811 8.10 -7.40 -21.05
C ALA A 811 8.90 -6.11 -20.81
N ALA A 812 10.01 -6.17 -20.07
CA ALA A 812 10.89 -5.03 -19.83
C ALA A 812 11.54 -4.53 -21.13
N ASP A 813 11.90 -5.44 -22.02
CA ASP A 813 12.55 -5.14 -23.30
C ASP A 813 11.59 -4.56 -24.34
N HIS A 814 10.29 -4.90 -24.30
CA HIS A 814 9.34 -4.63 -25.41
C HIS A 814 8.03 -3.92 -25.02
N LEU A 815 7.59 -3.94 -23.76
CA LEU A 815 6.25 -3.47 -23.34
C LEU A 815 6.26 -2.28 -22.36
N GLU A 816 7.43 -1.84 -21.90
CA GLU A 816 7.57 -0.57 -21.16
C GLU A 816 7.21 0.63 -22.06
N GLU A 817 6.79 1.74 -21.44
CA GLU A 817 6.19 2.89 -22.14
C GLU A 817 7.14 3.57 -23.14
N ASP A 818 8.44 3.60 -22.84
CA ASP A 818 9.51 4.11 -23.71
C ASP A 818 9.99 3.08 -24.75
N LYS A 819 9.76 1.79 -24.51
CA LYS A 819 10.19 0.68 -25.37
C LYS A 819 9.16 0.32 -26.42
N LEU A 820 7.87 0.28 -26.06
CA LEU A 820 6.83 -0.27 -26.93
C LEU A 820 6.80 0.42 -28.29
N ALA A 821 6.76 1.76 -28.31
CA ALA A 821 6.69 2.57 -29.53
C ALA A 821 7.94 2.48 -30.45
N THR A 822 9.07 1.98 -29.95
CA THR A 822 10.32 1.81 -30.72
C THR A 822 10.64 0.35 -31.04
N SER A 823 9.98 -0.60 -30.35
CA SER A 823 10.18 -2.04 -30.50
C SER A 823 9.51 -2.63 -31.75
N ASP A 824 10.02 -3.78 -32.22
CA ASP A 824 9.34 -4.62 -33.21
C ASP A 824 7.95 -5.12 -32.75
N VAL A 825 7.68 -5.10 -31.45
CA VAL A 825 6.40 -5.54 -30.86
C VAL A 825 5.33 -4.45 -30.98
N GLY A 826 5.70 -3.18 -30.86
CA GLY A 826 4.78 -2.03 -31.03
C GLY A 826 4.17 -1.91 -32.43
N LYS A 827 4.80 -2.52 -33.44
CA LYS A 827 4.25 -2.66 -34.80
C LYS A 827 2.93 -3.46 -34.84
N TYR A 828 2.70 -4.29 -33.82
CA TYR A 828 1.53 -5.17 -33.70
C TYR A 828 0.70 -4.91 -32.44
N ILE A 829 1.29 -4.36 -31.37
CA ILE A 829 0.64 -4.14 -30.06
C ILE A 829 0.39 -2.65 -29.81
N GLU A 830 -0.87 -2.26 -29.87
CA GLU A 830 -1.38 -0.97 -29.40
C GLU A 830 -1.72 -1.05 -27.91
N LYS A 831 -0.98 -0.34 -27.05
CA LYS A 831 -1.29 -0.21 -25.62
C LYS A 831 -2.37 0.84 -25.41
N ILE A 832 -3.45 0.44 -24.75
CA ILE A 832 -4.60 1.27 -24.39
C ILE A 832 -4.66 1.35 -22.87
N ASN A 833 -4.31 2.52 -22.33
CA ASN A 833 -4.43 2.79 -20.90
C ASN A 833 -5.91 2.99 -20.54
N THR A 834 -6.50 2.08 -19.77
CA THR A 834 -7.88 2.20 -19.30
C THR A 834 -7.87 2.82 -17.91
N LEU A 835 -8.29 4.08 -17.81
CA LEU A 835 -8.11 4.89 -16.61
C LEU A 835 -9.03 4.44 -15.48
N HIS A 836 -8.52 4.47 -14.24
CA HIS A 836 -9.31 4.19 -13.05
C HIS A 836 -10.18 5.40 -12.61
N SER A 837 -10.61 6.23 -13.58
CA SER A 837 -11.56 7.32 -13.39
C SER A 837 -12.97 6.76 -13.14
N ASN A 838 -13.45 6.97 -11.91
CA ASN A 838 -14.84 6.88 -11.44
C ASN A 838 -15.82 6.03 -12.30
N GLY A 839 -16.00 4.76 -11.93
CA GLY A 839 -17.16 3.94 -12.31
C GLY A 839 -17.24 3.50 -13.77
N GLY A 840 -17.54 4.45 -14.68
CA GLY A 840 -18.00 4.17 -16.04
C GLY A 840 -16.98 4.29 -17.18
N ASP A 841 -15.87 5.02 -17.03
CA ASP A 841 -14.91 5.26 -18.12
C ASP A 841 -14.30 3.94 -18.65
N ASP A 842 -13.88 3.07 -17.74
CA ASP A 842 -13.31 1.73 -18.04
C ASP A 842 -14.29 0.94 -18.93
N LEU A 843 -15.58 0.90 -18.54
CA LEU A 843 -16.67 0.24 -19.29
C LEU A 843 -16.96 0.90 -20.66
N ARG A 844 -16.87 2.24 -20.76
CA ARG A 844 -17.01 2.94 -22.05
C ARG A 844 -15.86 2.59 -22.98
N VAL A 845 -14.61 2.60 -22.50
CA VAL A 845 -13.42 2.23 -23.29
C VAL A 845 -13.46 0.76 -23.69
N TYR A 846 -13.86 -0.17 -22.80
CA TYR A 846 -14.06 -1.57 -23.18
C TYR A 846 -15.07 -1.71 -24.33
N LYS A 847 -16.26 -1.10 -24.23
CA LYS A 847 -17.27 -1.12 -25.31
C LYS A 847 -16.72 -0.53 -26.62
N GLU A 848 -16.17 0.68 -26.56
CA GLU A 848 -15.65 1.44 -27.72
C GLU A 848 -14.51 0.70 -28.45
N GLN A 849 -13.64 0.00 -27.72
CA GLN A 849 -12.55 -0.75 -28.31
C GLN A 849 -12.96 -2.17 -28.73
N PHE A 850 -13.93 -2.82 -28.07
CA PHE A 850 -14.44 -4.13 -28.49
C PHE A 850 -15.25 -4.07 -29.79
N HIS A 851 -15.95 -2.98 -30.07
CA HIS A 851 -16.52 -2.73 -31.42
C HIS A 851 -15.45 -2.74 -32.54
N LYS A 852 -14.19 -2.48 -32.20
CA LYS A 852 -13.04 -2.47 -33.13
C LYS A 852 -12.26 -3.80 -33.11
N CYS A 853 -12.70 -4.80 -32.35
CA CYS A 853 -12.03 -6.09 -32.17
C CYS A 853 -12.86 -7.25 -32.71
N THR A 854 -12.22 -8.14 -33.47
CA THR A 854 -12.84 -9.40 -33.91
C THR A 854 -12.88 -10.44 -32.78
N LYS A 855 -11.91 -10.39 -31.86
CA LYS A 855 -11.76 -11.32 -30.73
C LYS A 855 -11.28 -10.62 -29.46
N ALA A 856 -11.51 -11.22 -28.30
CA ALA A 856 -11.02 -10.72 -27.01
C ALA A 856 -10.57 -11.84 -26.05
N ILE A 857 -9.49 -11.61 -25.29
CA ILE A 857 -8.92 -12.51 -24.27
C ILE A 857 -8.75 -11.74 -22.97
N PHE A 858 -9.26 -12.27 -21.86
CA PHE A 858 -9.25 -11.59 -20.57
C PHE A 858 -8.35 -12.33 -19.58
N ALA A 859 -7.29 -11.67 -19.13
CA ALA A 859 -6.28 -12.20 -18.22
C ALA A 859 -6.41 -11.56 -16.81
N ILE A 860 -7.67 -11.34 -16.40
CA ILE A 860 -8.08 -10.58 -15.22
C ILE A 860 -8.09 -11.41 -13.90
N GLY A 861 -7.38 -12.53 -13.89
CA GLY A 861 -7.25 -13.44 -12.74
C GLY A 861 -8.21 -14.63 -12.76
N TYR A 862 -8.24 -15.34 -11.65
CA TYR A 862 -8.93 -16.63 -11.46
C TYR A 862 -10.01 -16.53 -10.37
N ARG A 863 -10.97 -17.45 -10.40
CA ARG A 863 -11.94 -17.72 -9.34
C ARG A 863 -11.78 -19.17 -8.87
N LYS A 864 -12.19 -19.47 -7.62
CA LYS A 864 -12.28 -20.85 -7.13
C LYS A 864 -13.18 -21.65 -8.09
N ASN A 865 -12.89 -22.94 -8.26
CA ASN A 865 -13.87 -23.86 -8.83
C ASN A 865 -15.05 -23.99 -7.86
N PRO A 866 -16.24 -24.43 -8.32
CA PRO A 866 -17.32 -24.83 -7.43
C PRO A 866 -16.82 -25.80 -6.36
N LEU A 867 -17.44 -25.74 -5.18
CA LEU A 867 -17.23 -26.69 -4.10
C LEU A 867 -18.30 -27.79 -4.19
N PRO A 868 -18.08 -28.98 -3.60
CA PRO A 868 -19.20 -29.85 -3.24
C PRO A 868 -20.18 -29.06 -2.36
N GLN A 869 -21.46 -29.44 -2.35
CA GLN A 869 -22.40 -28.90 -1.36
C GLN A 869 -21.93 -29.29 0.05
N ILE A 870 -22.00 -28.35 1.00
CA ILE A 870 -21.51 -28.57 2.36
C ILE A 870 -22.69 -28.48 3.33
N PHE A 871 -22.98 -29.57 4.02
CA PHE A 871 -24.13 -29.70 4.92
C PHE A 871 -23.71 -29.90 6.37
N ARG A 872 -24.55 -29.44 7.31
CA ARG A 872 -24.54 -29.86 8.72
C ARG A 872 -25.88 -30.53 9.00
N GLY A 873 -25.89 -31.86 9.08
CA GLY A 873 -27.11 -32.66 9.07
C GLY A 873 -27.95 -32.42 7.80
N LYS A 874 -29.03 -31.63 7.91
CA LYS A 874 -29.95 -31.30 6.79
C LYS A 874 -29.86 -29.85 6.29
N GLU A 875 -29.07 -28.99 6.94
CA GLU A 875 -28.89 -27.60 6.52
C GLU A 875 -27.64 -27.44 5.64
N GLU A 876 -27.77 -26.79 4.48
CA GLU A 876 -26.62 -26.37 3.66
C GLU A 876 -25.97 -25.13 4.28
N ILE A 877 -24.67 -25.22 4.57
CA ILE A 877 -23.88 -24.19 5.24
C ILE A 877 -22.92 -23.52 4.26
N GLY A 878 -22.88 -22.18 4.29
CA GLY A 878 -21.84 -21.41 3.61
C GLY A 878 -20.54 -21.47 4.41
N VAL A 879 -19.39 -21.38 3.73
CA VAL A 879 -18.08 -21.54 4.36
C VAL A 879 -17.11 -20.41 4.04
N GLU A 880 -16.45 -19.87 5.06
CA GLU A 880 -15.30 -18.96 4.94
C GLU A 880 -14.01 -19.72 5.23
N PHE A 881 -12.94 -19.43 4.49
CA PHE A 881 -11.65 -20.14 4.61
C PHE A 881 -10.67 -19.38 5.51
N ASP A 882 -10.10 -20.08 6.48
CA ASP A 882 -9.03 -19.55 7.33
C ASP A 882 -7.67 -19.68 6.64
N HIS A 883 -7.18 -18.56 6.15
CA HIS A 883 -5.90 -18.45 5.43
C HIS A 883 -4.64 -18.69 6.28
N GLU A 884 -4.77 -18.82 7.61
CA GLU A 884 -3.64 -18.98 8.54
C GLU A 884 -3.58 -20.41 9.10
N THR A 885 -4.73 -21.02 9.40
CA THR A 885 -4.86 -22.42 9.90
C THR A 885 -5.20 -23.46 8.82
N GLY A 886 -5.70 -23.04 7.66
CA GLY A 886 -6.19 -23.95 6.62
C GLY A 886 -7.53 -24.61 6.92
N GLY A 887 -8.20 -24.26 8.03
CA GLY A 887 -9.56 -24.71 8.34
C GLY A 887 -10.65 -23.87 7.66
N PHE A 888 -11.90 -24.21 7.94
CA PHE A 888 -13.06 -23.41 7.55
C PHE A 888 -13.89 -22.95 8.75
N LYS A 889 -14.67 -21.89 8.51
CA LYS A 889 -15.68 -21.37 9.43
C LYS A 889 -17.04 -21.30 8.74
N ASP A 890 -18.10 -21.44 9.53
CA ASP A 890 -19.47 -21.23 9.11
C ASP A 890 -19.68 -19.77 8.73
N SER A 891 -20.14 -19.48 7.51
CA SER A 891 -20.30 -18.10 7.04
C SER A 891 -21.51 -17.37 7.63
N LYS A 892 -22.38 -18.06 8.40
CA LYS A 892 -23.51 -17.47 9.14
C LYS A 892 -23.13 -17.21 10.59
N THR A 893 -22.48 -18.17 11.25
CA THR A 893 -22.22 -18.11 12.71
C THR A 893 -20.78 -17.71 13.07
N GLY A 894 -19.83 -17.90 12.17
CA GLY A 894 -18.40 -17.68 12.42
C GLY A 894 -17.67 -18.83 13.14
N ASP A 895 -18.40 -19.88 13.54
CA ASP A 895 -17.85 -21.04 14.25
C ASP A 895 -16.91 -21.86 13.37
N LYS A 896 -15.87 -22.47 13.96
CA LYS A 896 -14.98 -23.40 13.25
C LYS A 896 -15.77 -24.64 12.82
N ILE A 897 -15.61 -25.03 11.55
CA ILE A 897 -16.18 -26.26 11.02
C ILE A 897 -15.15 -27.37 11.24
N GLU A 898 -15.37 -28.18 12.28
CA GLU A 898 -14.45 -29.26 12.65
C GLU A 898 -14.32 -30.33 11.55
N GLY A 899 -13.09 -30.81 11.35
CA GLY A 899 -12.75 -31.73 10.28
C GLY A 899 -12.80 -31.15 8.85
N LEU A 900 -13.14 -29.88 8.63
CA LEU A 900 -13.15 -29.27 7.29
C LEU A 900 -11.93 -28.37 7.06
N TYR A 901 -11.07 -28.77 6.13
CA TYR A 901 -9.82 -28.11 5.81
C TYR A 901 -9.67 -27.84 4.30
N GLY A 902 -8.76 -26.96 3.89
CA GLY A 902 -8.58 -26.56 2.49
C GLY A 902 -7.17 -26.11 2.14
N VAL A 903 -6.75 -26.39 0.91
CA VAL A 903 -5.43 -25.98 0.41
C VAL A 903 -5.42 -25.73 -1.11
N GLY A 904 -4.51 -24.87 -1.55
CA GLY A 904 -4.13 -24.72 -2.96
C GLY A 904 -4.49 -23.35 -3.52
N ILE A 905 -4.66 -23.26 -4.85
CA ILE A 905 -5.01 -21.98 -5.50
C ILE A 905 -6.44 -21.48 -5.17
N ALA A 906 -7.32 -22.38 -4.70
CA ALA A 906 -8.62 -22.02 -4.13
C ALA A 906 -8.55 -21.54 -2.68
N PHE A 907 -7.54 -22.03 -1.94
CA PHE A 907 -7.38 -21.91 -0.50
C PHE A 907 -5.90 -21.64 -0.16
N PRO A 908 -5.35 -20.50 -0.61
CA PRO A 908 -3.92 -20.21 -0.47
C PRO A 908 -3.62 -19.60 0.90
N GLU A 909 -2.45 -19.90 1.45
CA GLU A 909 -1.93 -19.20 2.63
C GLU A 909 -1.88 -17.69 2.38
N ARG A 910 -2.28 -16.89 3.36
CA ARG A 910 -2.09 -15.44 3.33
C ARG A 910 -0.70 -15.11 3.88
N VAL A 911 0.14 -14.50 3.05
CA VAL A 911 1.48 -14.06 3.43
C VAL A 911 1.60 -12.54 3.41
N VAL A 912 2.53 -12.03 4.19
CA VAL A 912 2.85 -10.60 4.31
C VAL A 912 4.37 -10.49 4.11
N ASP A 913 4.81 -9.69 3.13
CA ASP A 913 6.24 -9.52 2.87
C ASP A 913 6.89 -8.54 3.89
N PRO A 914 8.24 -8.38 3.95
CA PRO A 914 8.88 -7.42 4.87
C PRO A 914 8.64 -5.94 4.57
N GLU A 915 8.22 -5.56 3.35
CA GLU A 915 7.60 -4.25 3.09
C GLU A 915 6.12 -4.24 3.49
N GLY A 916 5.57 -5.39 3.84
CA GLY A 916 4.22 -5.71 4.28
C GLY A 916 3.13 -5.46 3.24
N ASN A 917 3.40 -5.82 2.00
CA ASN A 917 2.33 -6.08 1.04
C ASN A 917 1.66 -7.42 1.40
N VAL A 918 0.32 -7.48 1.38
CA VAL A 918 -0.39 -8.77 1.51
C VAL A 918 -0.37 -9.47 0.17
N GLU A 919 0.06 -10.72 0.16
CA GLU A 919 -0.07 -11.61 -1.00
C GLU A 919 -0.70 -12.95 -0.59
N HIS A 920 -1.16 -13.71 -1.58
CA HIS A 920 -1.63 -15.08 -1.40
C HIS A 920 -0.59 -16.04 -1.97
N ALA A 921 -0.11 -16.99 -1.16
CA ALA A 921 1.00 -17.86 -1.50
C ALA A 921 0.58 -18.96 -2.48
N VAL A 922 0.68 -18.67 -3.78
CA VAL A 922 0.27 -19.58 -4.86
C VAL A 922 1.50 -20.21 -5.53
N GLY A 923 1.60 -21.54 -5.48
CA GLY A 923 2.65 -22.32 -6.14
C GLY A 923 2.96 -23.62 -5.41
N LEU A 924 3.56 -24.59 -6.11
CA LEU A 924 3.78 -25.96 -5.63
C LEU A 924 4.47 -26.00 -4.25
N TRP A 925 5.69 -25.46 -4.17
CA TRP A 925 6.43 -25.40 -2.89
C TRP A 925 5.69 -24.63 -1.79
N LYS A 926 4.85 -23.64 -2.14
CA LYS A 926 4.09 -22.85 -1.16
C LYS A 926 2.95 -23.68 -0.55
N PHE A 927 2.23 -24.47 -1.35
CA PHE A 927 1.23 -25.40 -0.83
C PHE A 927 1.87 -26.45 0.10
N MET A 928 3.02 -27.01 -0.29
CA MET A 928 3.80 -27.94 0.56
C MET A 928 4.27 -27.28 1.86
N SER A 929 4.81 -26.05 1.79
CA SER A 929 5.27 -25.30 2.97
C SER A 929 4.14 -24.99 3.95
N PHE A 930 2.97 -24.60 3.42
CA PHE A 930 1.78 -24.35 4.23
C PHE A 930 1.27 -25.62 4.90
N LEU A 931 1.14 -26.73 4.16
CA LEU A 931 0.66 -28.00 4.71
C LEU A 931 1.56 -28.53 5.83
N LYS A 932 2.89 -28.45 5.69
CA LYS A 932 3.83 -28.80 6.77
C LYS A 932 3.62 -28.01 8.06
N LYS A 933 3.11 -26.77 7.96
CA LYS A 933 2.81 -25.90 9.09
C LYS A 933 1.45 -26.24 9.72
N VAL A 934 0.43 -26.58 8.92
CA VAL A 934 -0.95 -26.70 9.40
C VAL A 934 -1.48 -28.12 9.58
N VAL A 935 -1.08 -29.10 8.76
CA VAL A 935 -1.58 -30.49 8.88
C VAL A 935 -1.29 -31.13 10.26
N PRO A 936 -0.14 -30.86 10.94
CA PRO A 936 0.06 -31.31 12.32
C PRO A 936 -0.91 -30.72 13.36
N THR A 937 -1.71 -29.71 12.98
CA THR A 937 -2.77 -29.11 13.82
C THR A 937 -4.19 -29.52 13.39
N TRP A 938 -4.32 -30.29 12.31
CA TRP A 938 -5.59 -30.79 11.81
C TRP A 938 -6.00 -32.05 12.59
N THR A 939 -6.81 -31.82 13.62
CA THR A 939 -7.58 -32.87 14.31
C THR A 939 -8.54 -33.52 13.34
#